data_AF-A0A6A1Q6C4-F1
#
_entry.id   AF-A0A6A1Q6C4-F1
#
_cell.length_a   1.000
_cell.length_b   1.000
_cell.length_c   1.000
_cell.angle_alpha   90.00
_cell.angle_beta   90.00
_cell.angle_gamma   90.00
#
_symmetry.space_group_name_H-M   'P 1'
#
loop_
_entity.id
_entity.type
_entity.pdbx_description
1 polymer ?
#
loop_
_entity_poly.entity_id
_entity_poly.type
_entity_poly.pdbx_seq_one_letter_code
_entity_poly.pdbx_strand_id
1 'polypeptide(L)'
;MHGGGPPSGDSACPLRTIKRVQFGVLSPDELKRMSVTEGGIKYPETTEGGRPKLGGLMDPRQGVIERTGRCQTCAGNMTECPGHFGHIELAKPVFHVGFLVKTMKVLRCGKNICEGGEEMDNKFGVEQPEGDEDLTKEKGHGGCGRYQPRIRRSGLELYAEWKHVNEDSQEKKILLSPERVHEIFKRISDEECFVLGMEPRYARPEWMIVTVLPVPPLSVRPAVVMQGSARNQDDLTHKLADIVKINNQLRRNEQNGAAAHVIAEDVKLLQFHVATMVDNELPGLPRRLKGKEGRVRGNLMGKRVDFSARTVITPDPNLSIDQVGVPRSIAANMTFAEIVTPFNIDRLQELVRRGNSQYPGAKYIIRDNGDRIDLRFHPKPSGTAHVRWGHCYLQPAANFAQNVHDGTSGSHPALTRAEIQELAMVPRMIVTPQSNRPVMGIVQDTLTAVRKFTKRDVFLERPAILKPRPLWTGKQIFSLIIPGHINCIRTHSTHPDDEDSGPYKHISPGDTKVVVENGELIMGILCKKSLGTSAGSLVHISYLEMGHDITRLFYSNIQTVINNWLLIEGHTIGIGDSIADSKTYQDIQNTIKKAKQDVIEVIEKAHNNELEPTPGNTLRQTFENQVNRILNDARDKTGSSAQKSLSEYNNFKSMVVSGAKGSKINISQVIAVVGQQNVEGKRIPFGFKHRTLPHFIKDDYGPESRGFVENSYLAGLTPTEFFFHAMGGREGLIDTAVKTAETGYIQRRLIKSMESVMVKYDATVRNSINQVVQLRYGEDGLAGESVEFQNLATLKPSNKAFEKKARVVGVLLPPHEFERMREDREVLRVIFPTGDSKVVLPCNLLRMIWNAQKIFHINPRLPSDLHPIKVVEGVKELSKKLVIVNGDDPLSRQAQENATLLFNIHLRSTLCSRRMAEEFRLSGEAFDWLLGEIESKFNQAIAHPGEMVGALAAQSLGEPATQMTLNTFHYAGVSAKNVTLGVPRLKELINISKKPKTPSLTVFLLGQSARDAERAKDILCRLEHTTLRKVTANTAIYYDPNPQSTVVAEDQEWVNVYYEMPDFDVARISPWLLRVELDRKHMTDRKLTMEQIAEKINAGFGDDLNCIFNDDNAEKLVLRIRIMNSDENKMQEVNGTQAEIYTSDIENR
;
A
#
# COMPACT_ATOMS: atom_id res chain seq x y z
N MET A 1 16.62 -6.79 -24.58
CA MET A 1 17.57 -6.27 -25.57
C MET A 1 18.87 -5.97 -24.83
N HIS A 2 19.81 -6.91 -24.89
CA HIS A 2 21.24 -6.66 -24.66
C HIS A 2 21.90 -6.75 -26.05
N GLY A 3 23.02 -6.07 -26.25
CA GLY A 3 24.00 -6.48 -27.27
C GLY A 3 23.72 -6.10 -28.72
N GLY A 4 22.66 -5.35 -29.01
CA GLY A 4 22.70 -4.48 -30.19
C GLY A 4 23.60 -3.29 -29.86
N GLY A 5 24.64 -3.05 -30.65
CA GLY A 5 25.23 -1.71 -30.70
C GLY A 5 24.21 -0.69 -31.23
N PRO A 6 24.58 0.59 -31.41
CA PRO A 6 23.89 1.37 -32.45
C PRO A 6 23.90 0.51 -33.73
N PRO A 7 22.80 0.48 -34.51
CA PRO A 7 22.87 -0.14 -35.83
C PRO A 7 24.07 0.45 -36.55
N SER A 8 24.86 -0.38 -37.24
CA SER A 8 25.81 0.14 -38.22
C SER A 8 25.04 1.10 -39.14
N GLY A 9 25.68 2.19 -39.55
CA GLY A 9 25.04 3.30 -40.28
C GLY A 9 24.45 2.92 -41.65
N ASP A 10 24.45 1.63 -41.98
CA ASP A 10 24.22 1.02 -43.28
C ASP A 10 22.80 0.42 -43.42
N SER A 11 21.93 0.55 -42.42
CA SER A 11 20.53 0.12 -42.56
C SER A 11 19.74 1.13 -43.38
N ALA A 12 19.35 0.72 -44.60
CA ALA A 12 18.51 1.53 -45.49
C ALA A 12 17.07 1.77 -44.97
N CYS A 13 16.65 1.09 -43.90
CA CYS A 13 15.31 1.23 -43.34
C CYS A 13 15.23 2.42 -42.36
N PRO A 14 14.24 3.33 -42.50
CA PRO A 14 14.10 4.47 -41.59
C PRO A 14 13.70 4.01 -40.17
N LEU A 15 14.33 4.60 -39.15
CA LEU A 15 14.02 4.33 -37.75
C LEU A 15 12.57 4.75 -37.42
N ARG A 16 11.80 3.87 -36.80
CA ARG A 16 10.41 4.10 -36.36
C ARG A 16 10.19 3.55 -34.95
N THR A 17 9.30 4.19 -34.21
CA THR A 17 8.82 3.72 -32.90
C THR A 17 7.53 2.90 -33.03
N ILE A 18 7.39 1.86 -32.20
CA ILE A 18 6.18 1.03 -32.18
C ILE A 18 5.05 1.77 -31.46
N LYS A 19 4.06 2.26 -32.22
CA LYS A 19 2.89 2.97 -31.67
C LYS A 19 1.78 2.04 -31.15
N ARG A 20 1.64 0.85 -31.72
CA ARG A 20 0.59 -0.14 -31.39
C ARG A 20 1.16 -1.55 -31.55
N VAL A 21 0.75 -2.46 -30.67
CA VAL A 21 1.02 -3.89 -30.79
C VAL A 21 -0.31 -4.60 -31.01
N GLN A 22 -0.46 -5.29 -32.15
CA GLN A 22 -1.63 -6.11 -32.45
C GLN A 22 -1.34 -7.54 -31.99
N PHE A 23 -2.29 -8.15 -31.27
CA PHE A 23 -2.27 -9.57 -30.95
C PHE A 23 -3.18 -10.34 -31.92
N GLY A 24 -2.85 -11.61 -32.13
CA GLY A 24 -3.57 -12.53 -33.02
C GLY A 24 -3.07 -13.97 -32.86
N VAL A 25 -3.71 -14.89 -33.57
CA VAL A 25 -3.29 -16.29 -33.72
C VAL A 25 -2.71 -16.44 -35.13
N LEU A 26 -1.55 -17.08 -35.26
CA LEU A 26 -0.94 -17.29 -36.58
C LEU A 26 -1.76 -18.30 -37.39
N SER A 27 -2.17 -17.92 -38.60
CA SER A 27 -2.77 -18.86 -39.55
C SER A 27 -1.71 -19.88 -40.03
N PRO A 28 -2.09 -21.13 -40.33
CA PRO A 28 -1.14 -22.13 -40.82
C PRO A 28 -0.48 -21.72 -42.15
N ASP A 29 -1.19 -20.99 -43.00
CA ASP A 29 -0.69 -20.53 -44.30
C ASP A 29 0.33 -19.40 -44.17
N GLU A 30 0.08 -18.44 -43.27
CA GLU A 30 1.04 -17.39 -42.91
C GLU A 30 2.30 -18.00 -42.25
N LEU A 31 2.11 -19.01 -41.40
CA LEU A 31 3.20 -19.73 -40.74
C LEU A 31 4.09 -20.45 -41.77
N LYS A 32 3.51 -21.13 -42.75
CA LYS A 32 4.28 -21.71 -43.88
C LYS A 32 4.98 -20.61 -44.69
N ARG A 33 4.29 -19.50 -45.00
CA ARG A 33 4.82 -18.38 -45.79
C ARG A 33 5.98 -17.64 -45.11
N MET A 34 5.99 -17.52 -43.77
CA MET A 34 7.10 -16.92 -43.03
C MET A 34 8.30 -17.86 -42.82
N SER A 35 8.16 -19.15 -43.15
CA SER A 35 9.15 -20.15 -42.80
C SER A 35 10.26 -20.25 -43.84
N VAL A 36 11.51 -20.19 -43.40
CA VAL A 36 12.69 -20.26 -44.28
C VAL A 36 13.14 -21.67 -44.65
N THR A 37 12.51 -22.69 -44.05
CA THR A 37 12.80 -24.10 -44.33
C THR A 37 11.72 -24.69 -45.21
N GLU A 38 11.92 -24.58 -46.52
CA GLU A 38 11.04 -25.17 -47.55
C GLU A 38 10.85 -26.68 -47.30
N GLY A 39 9.59 -27.13 -47.30
CA GLY A 39 9.22 -28.50 -46.97
C GLY A 39 9.28 -28.87 -45.47
N GLY A 40 9.56 -27.92 -44.58
CA GLY A 40 9.55 -28.09 -43.13
C GLY A 40 10.74 -28.85 -42.55
N ILE A 41 10.79 -28.95 -41.22
CA ILE A 41 11.78 -29.78 -40.51
C ILE A 41 11.33 -31.23 -40.50
N LYS A 42 12.17 -32.10 -41.07
CA LYS A 42 11.92 -33.54 -41.24
C LYS A 42 12.84 -34.40 -40.40
N TYR A 43 14.03 -33.91 -40.03
CA TYR A 43 15.03 -34.70 -39.32
C TYR A 43 15.14 -34.28 -37.83
N PRO A 44 15.05 -35.23 -36.88
CA PRO A 44 15.24 -34.93 -35.46
C PRO A 44 16.73 -34.80 -35.10
N GLU A 45 17.65 -35.29 -35.94
CA GLU A 45 19.08 -35.09 -35.76
C GLU A 45 19.48 -33.63 -36.05
N THR A 46 20.44 -33.11 -35.29
CA THR A 46 20.98 -31.74 -35.47
C THR A 46 22.12 -31.69 -36.48
N THR A 47 22.97 -32.72 -36.54
CA THR A 47 24.18 -32.75 -37.37
C THR A 47 24.35 -34.07 -38.12
N GLU A 48 24.94 -33.99 -39.30
CA GLU A 48 25.31 -35.10 -40.18
C GLU A 48 26.76 -34.89 -40.65
N GLY A 49 27.63 -35.90 -40.50
CA GLY A 49 29.05 -35.77 -40.85
C GLY A 49 29.79 -34.62 -40.13
N GLY A 50 29.36 -34.25 -38.92
CA GLY A 50 29.91 -33.12 -38.16
C GLY A 50 29.46 -31.73 -38.62
N ARG A 51 28.62 -31.63 -39.66
CA ARG A 51 28.02 -30.36 -40.13
C ARG A 51 26.53 -30.30 -39.74
N PRO A 52 25.91 -29.11 -39.60
CA PRO A 52 24.47 -29.01 -39.33
C PRO A 52 23.64 -29.57 -40.50
N LYS A 53 22.59 -30.34 -40.19
CA LYS A 53 21.78 -31.05 -41.19
C LYS A 53 20.70 -30.13 -41.79
N LEU A 54 20.63 -30.05 -43.11
CA LEU A 54 19.56 -29.34 -43.83
C LEU A 54 18.21 -30.04 -43.61
N GLY A 55 17.16 -29.27 -43.31
CA GLY A 55 15.86 -29.82 -42.90
C GLY A 55 15.88 -30.52 -41.54
N GLY A 56 16.96 -30.37 -40.76
CA GLY A 56 17.08 -30.82 -39.37
C GLY A 56 16.92 -29.68 -38.37
N LEU A 57 16.93 -30.00 -37.08
CA LEU A 57 16.68 -29.01 -36.00
C LEU A 57 17.81 -27.97 -35.82
N MET A 58 18.94 -28.10 -36.51
CA MET A 58 20.01 -27.10 -36.55
C MET A 58 20.23 -26.57 -37.98
N ASP A 59 19.17 -26.46 -38.80
CA ASP A 59 19.27 -25.93 -40.16
C ASP A 59 19.92 -24.53 -40.18
N PRO A 60 21.03 -24.31 -40.92
CA PRO A 60 21.79 -23.06 -40.94
C PRO A 60 21.02 -21.85 -41.52
N ARG A 61 19.84 -22.07 -42.12
CA ARG A 61 18.89 -21.01 -42.52
C ARG A 61 18.10 -20.45 -41.34
N GLN A 62 17.88 -21.21 -40.27
CA GLN A 62 17.15 -20.72 -39.08
C GLN A 62 17.96 -19.76 -38.20
N GLY A 63 19.27 -19.64 -38.44
CA GLY A 63 20.16 -18.75 -37.71
C GLY A 63 21.58 -19.31 -37.60
N VAL A 64 22.46 -18.58 -36.93
CA VAL A 64 23.85 -18.99 -36.70
C VAL A 64 24.16 -19.04 -35.21
N ILE A 65 24.89 -20.08 -34.78
CA ILE A 65 25.30 -20.32 -33.38
C ILE A 65 26.82 -20.16 -33.17
N GLU A 66 27.60 -20.18 -34.24
CA GLU A 66 29.06 -20.07 -34.21
C GLU A 66 29.49 -18.61 -34.37
N ARG A 67 30.40 -18.13 -33.52
CA ARG A 67 30.79 -16.71 -33.45
C ARG A 67 31.36 -16.14 -34.77
N THR A 68 32.06 -16.97 -35.53
CA THR A 68 32.65 -16.63 -36.84
C THR A 68 31.75 -17.00 -38.02
N GLY A 69 30.64 -17.71 -37.77
CA GLY A 69 29.70 -18.09 -38.79
C GLY A 69 28.82 -16.92 -39.25
N ARG A 70 28.20 -17.08 -40.42
CA ARG A 70 27.16 -16.19 -40.94
C ARG A 70 25.89 -16.98 -41.19
N CYS A 71 24.72 -16.37 -40.98
CA CYS A 71 23.45 -17.01 -41.31
C CYS A 71 23.28 -17.09 -42.84
N GLN A 72 22.80 -18.23 -43.35
CA GLN A 72 22.58 -18.41 -44.79
C GLN A 72 21.43 -17.55 -45.36
N THR A 73 20.51 -17.08 -44.51
CA THR A 73 19.33 -16.32 -44.93
C THR A 73 19.58 -14.81 -44.98
N CYS A 74 20.22 -14.25 -43.96
CA CYS A 74 20.41 -12.79 -43.84
C CYS A 74 21.88 -12.32 -43.88
N ALA A 75 22.84 -13.23 -44.06
CA ALA A 75 24.29 -13.00 -44.03
C ALA A 75 24.86 -12.37 -42.73
N GLY A 76 24.03 -11.98 -41.78
CA GLY A 76 24.42 -11.39 -40.50
C GLY A 76 25.19 -12.35 -39.60
N ASN A 77 25.96 -11.76 -38.68
CA ASN A 77 26.69 -12.48 -37.64
C ASN A 77 25.77 -12.93 -36.48
N MET A 78 26.33 -13.61 -35.49
CA MET A 78 25.59 -14.14 -34.33
C MET A 78 24.88 -13.06 -33.48
N THR A 79 25.35 -11.81 -33.50
CA THR A 79 24.77 -10.69 -32.73
C THR A 79 23.72 -9.89 -33.50
N GLU A 80 23.85 -9.80 -34.82
CA GLU A 80 22.93 -9.08 -35.71
C GLU A 80 21.76 -9.96 -36.17
N CYS A 81 21.99 -11.26 -36.35
CA CYS A 81 20.96 -12.18 -36.85
C CYS A 81 19.84 -12.35 -35.80
N PRO A 82 18.59 -11.96 -36.10
CA PRO A 82 17.46 -12.18 -35.17
C PRO A 82 17.09 -13.67 -35.05
N GLY A 83 17.49 -14.49 -36.03
CA GLY A 83 17.00 -15.84 -36.24
C GLY A 83 15.72 -15.87 -37.09
N HIS A 84 15.51 -16.98 -37.80
CA HIS A 84 14.40 -17.16 -38.75
C HIS A 84 13.58 -18.43 -38.44
N PHE A 85 12.26 -18.34 -38.53
CA PHE A 85 11.37 -19.44 -38.13
C PHE A 85 11.39 -20.63 -39.11
N GLY A 86 11.41 -21.84 -38.55
CA GLY A 86 11.06 -23.06 -39.26
C GLY A 86 9.58 -23.43 -39.05
N HIS A 87 9.14 -24.50 -39.68
CA HIS A 87 7.84 -25.11 -39.40
C HIS A 87 7.92 -26.64 -39.45
N ILE A 88 6.95 -27.30 -38.80
CA ILE A 88 6.68 -28.74 -38.90
C ILE A 88 5.23 -28.88 -39.34
N GLU A 89 4.99 -29.59 -40.44
CA GLU A 89 3.65 -30.03 -40.82
C GLU A 89 3.27 -31.26 -39.98
N LEU A 90 2.19 -31.16 -39.20
CA LEU A 90 1.71 -32.29 -38.41
C LEU A 90 0.92 -33.26 -39.31
N ALA A 91 1.13 -34.56 -39.15
CA ALA A 91 0.39 -35.59 -39.87
C ALA A 91 -1.11 -35.57 -39.52
N LYS A 92 -1.42 -35.21 -38.27
CA LYS A 92 -2.78 -35.02 -37.76
C LYS A 92 -2.90 -33.67 -37.03
N PRO A 93 -4.03 -32.95 -37.16
CA PRO A 93 -4.32 -31.78 -36.33
C PRO A 93 -4.30 -32.09 -34.83
N VAL A 94 -3.84 -31.14 -34.02
CA VAL A 94 -3.61 -31.29 -32.58
C VAL A 94 -4.24 -30.12 -31.82
N PHE A 95 -4.88 -30.37 -30.68
CA PHE A 95 -5.41 -29.29 -29.83
C PHE A 95 -4.27 -28.49 -29.19
N HIS A 96 -4.32 -27.16 -29.32
CA HIS A 96 -3.43 -26.27 -28.57
C HIS A 96 -3.86 -26.19 -27.10
N VAL A 97 -3.00 -26.61 -26.16
CA VAL A 97 -3.33 -26.70 -24.73
C VAL A 97 -3.82 -25.38 -24.14
N GLY A 98 -3.25 -24.24 -24.57
CA GLY A 98 -3.65 -22.90 -24.12
C GLY A 98 -5.01 -22.44 -24.67
N PHE A 99 -5.46 -22.98 -25.81
CA PHE A 99 -6.75 -22.61 -26.42
C PHE A 99 -7.86 -23.62 -26.15
N LEU A 100 -7.56 -24.84 -25.69
CA LEU A 100 -8.52 -25.93 -25.47
C LEU A 100 -9.78 -25.51 -24.67
N VAL A 101 -9.65 -24.60 -23.70
CA VAL A 101 -10.80 -24.07 -22.94
C VAL A 101 -11.66 -23.10 -23.78
N LYS A 102 -11.07 -22.28 -24.66
CA LYS A 102 -11.81 -21.42 -25.61
C LYS A 102 -12.41 -22.27 -26.74
N THR A 103 -11.71 -23.28 -27.25
CA THR A 103 -12.25 -24.31 -28.17
C THR A 103 -13.53 -24.94 -27.60
N MET A 104 -13.51 -25.38 -26.34
CA MET A 104 -14.71 -25.90 -25.67
C MET A 104 -15.84 -24.87 -25.49
N LYS A 105 -15.52 -23.58 -25.33
CA LYS A 105 -16.55 -22.53 -25.26
C LYS A 105 -17.21 -22.33 -26.61
N VAL A 106 -16.43 -22.18 -27.69
CA VAL A 106 -16.94 -22.01 -29.06
C VAL A 106 -17.84 -23.18 -29.48
N LEU A 107 -17.41 -24.42 -29.22
CA LEU A 107 -18.22 -25.62 -29.50
C LEU A 107 -19.52 -25.72 -28.67
N ARG A 108 -19.70 -24.90 -27.63
CA ARG A 108 -20.91 -24.84 -26.79
C ARG A 108 -21.77 -23.60 -27.05
N CYS A 109 -21.43 -22.76 -28.03
CA CYS A 109 -22.16 -21.52 -28.31
C CYS A 109 -23.53 -21.71 -29.01
N GLY A 110 -23.91 -22.93 -29.37
CA GLY A 110 -25.23 -23.24 -29.95
C GLY A 110 -26.33 -23.52 -28.90
N LYS A 111 -27.59 -23.30 -29.29
CA LYS A 111 -28.79 -23.74 -28.54
C LYS A 111 -28.79 -25.27 -28.36
N ASN A 112 -29.56 -25.78 -27.38
CA ASN A 112 -29.68 -27.23 -27.11
C ASN A 112 -30.18 -28.05 -28.32
N ILE A 113 -30.91 -27.41 -29.24
CA ILE A 113 -31.38 -27.92 -30.53
C ILE A 113 -30.83 -26.99 -31.61
N CYS A 114 -30.40 -27.55 -32.74
CA CYS A 114 -29.91 -26.75 -33.87
C CYS A 114 -31.08 -26.09 -34.63
N GLU A 115 -31.46 -24.89 -34.18
CA GLU A 115 -32.36 -23.95 -34.88
C GLU A 115 -31.52 -22.85 -35.56
N GLY A 116 -32.09 -22.17 -36.55
CA GLY A 116 -31.44 -21.05 -37.24
C GLY A 116 -31.08 -19.92 -36.26
N GLY A 117 -29.90 -19.34 -36.40
CA GLY A 117 -29.35 -18.40 -35.42
C GLY A 117 -29.79 -16.96 -35.63
N GLU A 118 -30.82 -16.51 -34.90
CA GLU A 118 -31.23 -15.09 -34.80
C GLU A 118 -31.22 -14.55 -33.35
N GLU A 119 -30.83 -15.35 -32.34
CA GLU A 119 -30.95 -14.98 -30.92
C GLU A 119 -29.67 -15.28 -30.11
N MET A 120 -28.56 -14.58 -30.38
CA MET A 120 -27.35 -14.66 -29.54
C MET A 120 -27.11 -13.42 -28.65
N ASP A 121 -27.90 -12.36 -28.79
CA ASP A 121 -27.50 -11.01 -28.34
C ASP A 121 -27.61 -10.75 -26.83
N ASN A 122 -28.50 -11.44 -26.11
CA ASN A 122 -28.89 -11.02 -24.74
C ASN A 122 -28.22 -11.78 -23.57
N LYS A 123 -27.11 -12.50 -23.78
CA LYS A 123 -26.45 -13.26 -22.68
C LYS A 123 -24.91 -13.21 -22.58
N PHE A 124 -24.21 -12.58 -23.52
CA PHE A 124 -22.78 -12.30 -23.37
C PHE A 124 -22.59 -10.80 -23.20
N GLY A 125 -22.36 -10.35 -21.96
CA GLY A 125 -22.28 -8.93 -21.59
C GLY A 125 -21.10 -8.20 -22.24
N VAL A 126 -21.34 -7.73 -23.47
CA VAL A 126 -20.60 -6.68 -24.15
C VAL A 126 -21.56 -5.50 -24.21
N GLU A 127 -21.24 -4.42 -23.51
CA GLU A 127 -21.98 -3.16 -23.62
C GLU A 127 -21.79 -2.61 -25.04
N GLN A 128 -22.86 -2.62 -25.84
CA GLN A 128 -22.96 -1.81 -27.07
C GLN A 128 -23.87 -0.59 -26.80
N PRO A 129 -23.69 0.52 -27.53
CA PRO A 129 -24.49 1.72 -27.32
C PRO A 129 -25.93 1.51 -27.81
N GLU A 130 -26.91 1.94 -27.02
CA GLU A 130 -28.32 1.98 -27.43
C GLU A 130 -28.49 3.01 -28.57
N GLY A 131 -29.00 2.57 -29.72
CA GLY A 131 -29.23 3.47 -30.86
C GLY A 131 -29.39 2.77 -32.21
N ASP A 132 -30.49 2.04 -32.39
CA ASP A 132 -31.38 2.09 -33.57
C ASP A 132 -32.36 0.89 -33.52
N GLU A 133 -33.66 1.18 -33.41
CA GLU A 133 -34.74 0.20 -33.65
C GLU A 133 -35.23 0.31 -35.10
N ASP A 134 -35.82 -0.79 -35.58
CA ASP A 134 -36.42 -1.01 -36.91
C ASP A 134 -35.48 -1.06 -38.14
N LEU A 135 -35.38 -2.28 -38.72
CA LEU A 135 -35.86 -2.57 -40.09
C LEU A 135 -35.83 -4.09 -40.41
N THR A 136 -36.97 -4.62 -40.88
CA THR A 136 -37.16 -5.87 -41.65
C THR A 136 -36.39 -7.15 -41.25
N LYS A 137 -37.08 -8.09 -40.59
CA LYS A 137 -36.62 -9.49 -40.46
C LYS A 137 -36.63 -10.22 -41.80
N GLU A 138 -35.46 -10.46 -42.39
CA GLU A 138 -35.29 -11.47 -43.44
C GLU A 138 -35.27 -12.88 -42.84
N LYS A 139 -35.61 -13.90 -43.64
CA LYS A 139 -35.73 -15.29 -43.16
C LYS A 139 -34.36 -15.95 -43.02
N GLY A 140 -33.93 -16.23 -41.78
CA GLY A 140 -32.66 -16.90 -41.49
C GLY A 140 -32.51 -18.31 -42.10
N HIS A 141 -31.24 -18.72 -42.24
CA HIS A 141 -30.82 -20.06 -42.66
C HIS A 141 -31.36 -21.15 -41.70
N GLY A 142 -31.99 -22.19 -42.26
CA GLY A 142 -32.61 -23.27 -41.49
C GLY A 142 -31.62 -24.13 -40.67
N GLY A 143 -31.87 -24.25 -39.37
CA GLY A 143 -31.13 -25.18 -38.50
C GLY A 143 -31.50 -26.65 -38.75
N CYS A 144 -30.59 -27.58 -38.43
CA CYS A 144 -30.76 -29.01 -38.76
C CYS A 144 -31.56 -29.84 -37.73
N GLY A 145 -32.13 -29.21 -36.70
CA GLY A 145 -33.04 -29.83 -35.73
C GLY A 145 -32.43 -30.84 -34.75
N ARG A 146 -31.11 -31.11 -34.81
CA ARG A 146 -30.44 -32.11 -33.96
C ARG A 146 -30.13 -31.57 -32.56
N TYR A 147 -30.23 -32.43 -31.54
CA TYR A 147 -29.77 -32.12 -30.18
C TYR A 147 -28.24 -31.99 -30.11
N GLN A 148 -27.76 -30.92 -29.46
CA GLN A 148 -26.34 -30.71 -29.21
C GLN A 148 -25.81 -31.61 -28.08
N PRO A 149 -24.62 -32.22 -28.23
CA PRO A 149 -23.99 -32.99 -27.18
C PRO A 149 -23.46 -32.12 -26.04
N ARG A 150 -23.44 -32.67 -24.83
CA ARG A 150 -22.67 -32.13 -23.72
C ARG A 150 -21.19 -32.47 -23.91
N ILE A 151 -20.39 -31.47 -24.25
CA ILE A 151 -18.95 -31.64 -24.45
C ILE A 151 -18.23 -31.62 -23.10
N ARG A 152 -17.58 -32.72 -22.72
CA ARG A 152 -16.72 -32.84 -21.53
C ARG A 152 -15.25 -32.96 -21.92
N ARG A 153 -14.34 -32.58 -21.02
CA ARG A 153 -12.89 -32.75 -21.16
C ARG A 153 -12.40 -33.84 -20.22
N SER A 154 -11.50 -34.70 -20.69
CA SER A 154 -10.73 -35.64 -19.87
C SER A 154 -9.26 -35.51 -20.25
N GLY A 155 -8.41 -35.01 -19.36
CA GLY A 155 -6.99 -34.76 -19.67
C GLY A 155 -6.79 -33.77 -20.84
N LEU A 156 -6.31 -34.28 -21.97
CA LEU A 156 -6.12 -33.54 -23.24
C LEU A 156 -7.22 -33.85 -24.29
N GLU A 157 -8.15 -34.74 -23.98
CA GLU A 157 -9.19 -35.23 -24.89
C GLU A 157 -10.55 -34.56 -24.64
N LEU A 158 -11.34 -34.44 -25.70
CA LEU A 158 -12.73 -33.95 -25.64
C LEU A 158 -13.69 -35.07 -26.01
N TYR A 159 -14.78 -35.18 -25.25
CA TYR A 159 -15.84 -36.17 -25.45
C TYR A 159 -17.18 -35.46 -25.64
N ALA A 160 -17.94 -35.87 -26.64
CA ALA A 160 -19.31 -35.40 -26.88
C ALA A 160 -20.30 -36.46 -26.36
N GLU A 161 -21.15 -36.08 -25.42
CA GLU A 161 -22.11 -36.97 -24.74
C GLU A 161 -23.56 -36.53 -25.04
N TRP A 162 -24.36 -37.41 -25.64
CA TRP A 162 -25.78 -37.17 -25.92
C TRP A 162 -26.65 -37.69 -24.79
N LYS A 163 -27.53 -36.83 -24.27
CA LYS A 163 -28.59 -37.24 -23.32
C LYS A 163 -29.78 -37.89 -24.02
N HIS A 164 -30.17 -37.31 -25.14
CA HIS A 164 -31.20 -37.81 -26.03
C HIS A 164 -30.53 -38.15 -27.35
N VAL A 165 -30.83 -39.34 -27.85
CA VAL A 165 -30.25 -39.91 -29.07
C VAL A 165 -31.38 -39.95 -30.10
N ASN A 166 -31.14 -39.52 -31.33
CA ASN A 166 -32.20 -39.44 -32.35
C ASN A 166 -32.42 -40.77 -33.10
N GLU A 167 -31.45 -41.68 -33.05
CA GLU A 167 -31.45 -42.98 -33.74
C GLU A 167 -30.82 -44.05 -32.83
N ASP A 168 -31.33 -45.29 -32.84
CA ASP A 168 -30.82 -46.39 -31.99
C ASP A 168 -29.36 -46.79 -32.28
N SER A 169 -28.80 -46.33 -33.41
CA SER A 169 -27.43 -46.57 -33.86
C SER A 169 -26.39 -45.62 -33.25
N GLN A 170 -26.81 -44.50 -32.64
CA GLN A 170 -25.90 -43.42 -32.25
C GLN A 170 -25.36 -43.59 -30.81
N GLU A 171 -24.05 -43.74 -30.68
CA GLU A 171 -23.39 -43.90 -29.37
C GLU A 171 -23.60 -42.70 -28.43
N LYS A 172 -23.95 -42.99 -27.17
CA LYS A 172 -24.20 -41.96 -26.13
C LYS A 172 -22.98 -41.09 -25.81
N LYS A 173 -21.75 -41.54 -26.12
CA LYS A 173 -20.50 -40.83 -25.83
C LYS A 173 -19.43 -41.14 -26.87
N ILE A 174 -19.06 -40.15 -27.69
CA ILE A 174 -17.97 -40.28 -28.67
C ILE A 174 -16.76 -39.43 -28.28
N LEU A 175 -15.57 -39.84 -28.73
CA LEU A 175 -14.37 -39.00 -28.72
C LEU A 175 -14.46 -37.97 -29.86
N LEU A 176 -14.19 -36.70 -29.55
CA LEU A 176 -14.21 -35.59 -30.51
C LEU A 176 -12.78 -35.34 -31.02
N SER A 177 -12.44 -35.83 -32.21
CA SER A 177 -11.11 -35.66 -32.79
C SER A 177 -10.80 -34.19 -33.13
N PRO A 178 -9.53 -33.75 -33.06
CA PRO A 178 -9.15 -32.38 -33.44
C PRO A 178 -9.49 -32.06 -34.91
N GLU A 179 -9.37 -33.05 -35.81
CA GLU A 179 -9.80 -32.95 -37.22
C GLU A 179 -11.27 -32.54 -37.33
N ARG A 180 -12.16 -33.22 -36.61
CA ARG A 180 -13.60 -32.94 -36.65
C ARG A 180 -13.92 -31.55 -36.11
N VAL A 181 -13.20 -31.07 -35.10
CA VAL A 181 -13.34 -29.69 -34.60
C VAL A 181 -12.84 -28.67 -35.62
N HIS A 182 -11.72 -28.94 -36.29
CA HIS A 182 -11.16 -28.06 -37.31
C HIS A 182 -12.10 -27.89 -38.51
N GLU A 183 -12.73 -28.97 -38.97
CA GLU A 183 -13.73 -28.92 -40.05
C GLU A 183 -15.07 -28.29 -39.63
N ILE A 184 -15.44 -28.34 -38.33
CA ILE A 184 -16.57 -27.55 -37.81
C ILE A 184 -16.21 -26.06 -37.81
N PHE A 185 -15.02 -25.70 -37.31
CA PHE A 185 -14.60 -24.30 -37.19
C PHE A 185 -14.39 -23.61 -38.54
N LYS A 186 -13.90 -24.31 -39.57
CA LYS A 186 -13.82 -23.79 -40.95
C LYS A 186 -15.17 -23.38 -41.56
N ARG A 187 -16.28 -23.91 -41.04
CA ARG A 187 -17.64 -23.64 -41.55
C ARG A 187 -18.31 -22.47 -40.86
N ILE A 188 -17.71 -21.93 -39.78
CA ILE A 188 -18.19 -20.73 -39.09
C ILE A 188 -18.00 -19.53 -40.03
N SER A 189 -19.02 -18.68 -40.14
CA SER A 189 -18.93 -17.48 -40.99
C SER A 189 -18.05 -16.39 -40.34
N ASP A 190 -17.58 -15.41 -41.13
CA ASP A 190 -16.82 -14.28 -40.57
C ASP A 190 -17.69 -13.41 -39.65
N GLU A 191 -18.98 -13.30 -39.94
CA GLU A 191 -19.99 -12.60 -39.12
C GLU A 191 -20.17 -13.30 -37.75
N GLU A 192 -20.33 -14.63 -37.75
CA GLU A 192 -20.38 -15.43 -36.53
C GLU A 192 -19.08 -15.30 -35.72
N CYS A 193 -17.92 -15.16 -36.37
CA CYS A 193 -16.65 -14.92 -35.67
C CYS A 193 -16.66 -13.60 -34.89
N PHE A 194 -17.18 -12.51 -35.48
CA PHE A 194 -17.35 -11.24 -34.76
C PHE A 194 -18.26 -11.38 -33.53
N VAL A 195 -19.41 -12.06 -33.66
CA VAL A 195 -20.34 -12.35 -32.54
C VAL A 195 -19.68 -13.20 -31.45
N LEU A 196 -18.82 -14.16 -31.82
CA LEU A 196 -18.01 -14.97 -30.89
C LEU A 196 -16.87 -14.18 -30.19
N GLY A 197 -16.72 -12.89 -30.50
CA GLY A 197 -15.68 -11.99 -30.00
C GLY A 197 -14.30 -12.32 -30.59
N MET A 198 -14.23 -12.69 -31.87
CA MET A 198 -13.03 -13.14 -32.56
C MET A 198 -12.93 -12.44 -33.94
N GLU A 199 -12.03 -11.45 -34.07
CA GLU A 199 -11.83 -10.76 -35.35
C GLU A 199 -11.18 -11.71 -36.38
N PRO A 200 -11.86 -12.07 -37.48
CA PRO A 200 -11.40 -13.11 -38.39
C PRO A 200 -10.08 -12.76 -39.09
N ARG A 201 -9.76 -11.48 -39.22
CA ARG A 201 -8.47 -11.01 -39.78
C ARG A 201 -7.25 -11.44 -38.95
N TYR A 202 -7.40 -11.58 -37.64
CA TYR A 202 -6.27 -11.80 -36.72
C TYR A 202 -6.43 -13.05 -35.84
N ALA A 203 -7.64 -13.60 -35.68
CA ALA A 203 -7.89 -14.74 -34.81
C ALA A 203 -9.15 -15.51 -35.23
N ARG A 204 -9.09 -16.25 -36.35
CA ARG A 204 -10.16 -17.19 -36.70
C ARG A 204 -10.17 -18.44 -35.80
N PRO A 205 -11.34 -19.07 -35.53
CA PRO A 205 -11.45 -20.20 -34.59
C PRO A 205 -10.64 -21.44 -34.98
N GLU A 206 -10.55 -21.76 -36.28
CA GLU A 206 -9.86 -22.96 -36.78
C GLU A 206 -8.33 -22.90 -36.59
N TRP A 207 -7.75 -21.70 -36.46
CA TRP A 207 -6.32 -21.50 -36.18
C TRP A 207 -5.94 -21.82 -34.72
N MET A 208 -6.93 -22.00 -33.82
CA MET A 208 -6.69 -22.51 -32.46
C MET A 208 -6.26 -23.99 -32.45
N ILE A 209 -6.42 -24.71 -33.57
CA ILE A 209 -6.02 -26.10 -33.74
C ILE A 209 -4.73 -26.14 -34.55
N VAL A 210 -3.70 -26.79 -33.99
CA VAL A 210 -2.38 -26.84 -34.59
C VAL A 210 -2.39 -27.85 -35.72
N THR A 211 -2.32 -27.38 -36.96
CA THR A 211 -2.04 -28.19 -38.15
C THR A 211 -0.59 -28.03 -38.61
N VAL A 212 -0.05 -26.83 -38.42
CA VAL A 212 1.36 -26.47 -38.66
C VAL A 212 1.93 -25.94 -37.35
N LEU A 213 3.05 -26.50 -36.89
CA LEU A 213 3.73 -26.08 -35.67
C LEU A 213 4.94 -25.19 -36.02
N PRO A 214 5.09 -23.99 -35.43
CA PRO A 214 6.24 -23.13 -35.71
C PRO A 214 7.46 -23.62 -34.93
N VAL A 215 8.60 -23.77 -35.62
CA VAL A 215 9.89 -24.08 -35.01
C VAL A 215 10.61 -22.77 -34.72
N PRO A 216 10.83 -22.39 -33.45
CA PRO A 216 11.54 -21.16 -33.13
C PRO A 216 13.01 -21.26 -33.53
N PRO A 217 13.65 -20.12 -33.90
CA PRO A 217 15.05 -20.10 -34.35
C PRO A 217 16.05 -20.41 -33.23
N LEU A 218 17.30 -20.69 -33.63
CA LEU A 218 18.40 -20.99 -32.70
C LEU A 218 18.62 -19.90 -31.64
N SER A 219 18.34 -18.62 -31.95
CA SER A 219 18.40 -17.50 -31.01
C SER A 219 17.44 -17.62 -29.81
N VAL A 220 16.38 -18.44 -29.93
CA VAL A 220 15.41 -18.74 -28.85
C VAL A 220 15.79 -20.00 -28.06
N ARG A 221 16.53 -20.93 -28.70
CA ARG A 221 16.92 -22.25 -28.20
C ARG A 221 18.43 -22.52 -28.41
N PRO A 222 19.32 -21.71 -27.81
CA PRO A 222 20.75 -21.74 -28.09
C PRO A 222 21.40 -23.05 -27.59
N ALA A 223 22.29 -23.62 -28.39
CA ALA A 223 23.11 -24.74 -27.97
C ALA A 223 24.33 -24.24 -27.17
N VAL A 224 24.66 -24.92 -26.08
CA VAL A 224 25.85 -24.63 -25.25
C VAL A 224 26.97 -25.59 -25.65
N VAL A 225 28.09 -25.04 -26.12
CA VAL A 225 29.29 -25.80 -26.44
C VAL A 225 30.13 -25.92 -25.17
N MET A 226 30.44 -27.15 -24.74
CA MET A 226 31.36 -27.39 -23.61
C MET A 226 32.82 -27.36 -24.10
N GLN A 227 33.79 -27.49 -23.19
CA GLN A 227 35.18 -27.73 -23.61
C GLN A 227 35.30 -29.16 -24.15
N GLY A 228 35.84 -29.30 -25.37
CA GLY A 228 35.71 -30.52 -26.18
C GLY A 228 34.45 -30.48 -27.05
N SER A 229 34.47 -31.15 -28.21
CA SER A 229 33.50 -30.96 -29.32
C SER A 229 32.02 -31.32 -29.04
N ALA A 230 31.65 -31.60 -27.79
CA ALA A 230 30.28 -31.89 -27.37
C ALA A 230 29.41 -30.61 -27.35
N ARG A 231 28.21 -30.71 -27.94
CA ARG A 231 27.20 -29.63 -28.00
C ARG A 231 25.96 -30.03 -27.21
N ASN A 232 25.75 -29.45 -26.03
CA ASN A 232 24.51 -29.63 -25.28
C ASN A 232 23.41 -28.77 -25.91
N GLN A 233 22.29 -29.40 -26.28
CA GLN A 233 21.16 -28.71 -26.89
C GLN A 233 20.22 -28.15 -25.81
N ASP A 234 19.47 -27.11 -26.18
CA ASP A 234 18.38 -26.58 -25.36
C ASP A 234 17.26 -27.61 -25.20
N ASP A 235 16.62 -27.68 -24.02
CA ASP A 235 15.50 -28.60 -23.71
C ASP A 235 14.37 -28.53 -24.76
N LEU A 236 14.12 -27.34 -25.32
CA LEU A 236 13.12 -27.13 -26.36
C LEU A 236 13.51 -27.84 -27.66
N THR A 237 14.81 -27.88 -28.00
CA THR A 237 15.32 -28.64 -29.14
C THR A 237 15.14 -30.14 -28.93
N HIS A 238 15.36 -30.65 -27.71
CA HIS A 238 15.07 -32.05 -27.37
C HIS A 238 13.57 -32.37 -27.54
N LYS A 239 12.68 -31.52 -27.03
CA LYS A 239 11.23 -31.75 -27.16
C LYS A 239 10.74 -31.67 -28.61
N LEU A 240 11.30 -30.76 -29.40
CA LEU A 240 11.06 -30.68 -30.85
C LEU A 240 11.56 -31.93 -31.59
N ALA A 241 12.68 -32.52 -31.18
CA ALA A 241 13.18 -33.78 -31.75
C ALA A 241 12.20 -34.93 -31.52
N ASP A 242 11.60 -35.02 -30.33
CA ASP A 242 10.57 -36.02 -30.06
C ASP A 242 9.31 -35.80 -30.90
N ILE A 243 8.86 -34.54 -31.05
CA ILE A 243 7.72 -34.18 -31.92
C ILE A 243 7.99 -34.62 -33.37
N VAL A 244 9.19 -34.34 -33.91
CA VAL A 244 9.56 -34.74 -35.27
C VAL A 244 9.62 -36.27 -35.40
N LYS A 245 10.16 -37.00 -34.40
CA LYS A 245 10.18 -38.47 -34.38
C LYS A 245 8.76 -39.06 -34.46
N ILE A 246 7.89 -38.69 -33.52
CA ILE A 246 6.53 -39.27 -33.45
C ILE A 246 5.67 -38.85 -34.66
N ASN A 247 5.83 -37.62 -35.15
CA ASN A 247 5.12 -37.15 -36.34
C ASN A 247 5.54 -37.92 -37.61
N ASN A 248 6.84 -38.22 -37.77
CA ASN A 248 7.36 -39.05 -38.87
C ASN A 248 6.96 -40.53 -38.75
N GLN A 249 6.85 -41.05 -37.52
CA GLN A 249 6.35 -42.39 -37.25
C GLN A 249 4.87 -42.50 -37.63
N LEU A 250 4.03 -41.60 -37.11
CA LEU A 250 2.61 -41.51 -37.42
C LEU A 250 2.36 -41.42 -38.93
N ARG A 251 3.10 -40.55 -39.65
CA ARG A 251 3.00 -40.41 -41.11
C ARG A 251 3.36 -41.69 -41.87
N ARG A 252 4.35 -42.46 -41.41
CA ARG A 252 4.72 -43.77 -41.98
C ARG A 252 3.67 -44.83 -41.67
N ASN A 253 3.16 -44.86 -40.43
CA ASN A 253 2.15 -45.81 -40.00
C ASN A 253 0.84 -45.61 -40.76
N GLU A 254 0.43 -44.36 -41.01
CA GLU A 254 -0.73 -44.02 -41.85
C GLU A 254 -0.50 -44.41 -43.32
N GLN A 255 0.67 -44.14 -43.89
CA GLN A 255 1.02 -44.54 -45.27
C GLN A 255 1.09 -46.06 -45.48
N ASN A 256 1.53 -46.80 -44.47
CA ASN A 256 1.64 -48.26 -44.50
C ASN A 256 0.33 -48.99 -44.18
N GLY A 257 -0.77 -48.26 -43.91
CA GLY A 257 -2.06 -48.87 -43.57
C GLY A 257 -2.11 -49.55 -42.19
N ALA A 258 -1.41 -49.00 -41.19
CA ALA A 258 -1.40 -49.55 -39.84
C ALA A 258 -2.80 -49.57 -39.19
N ALA A 259 -2.99 -50.47 -38.22
CA ALA A 259 -4.27 -50.63 -37.54
C ALA A 259 -4.68 -49.35 -36.78
N ALA A 260 -5.98 -49.03 -36.81
CA ALA A 260 -6.52 -47.77 -36.29
C ALA A 260 -6.19 -47.48 -34.81
N HIS A 261 -6.02 -48.51 -33.98
CA HIS A 261 -5.63 -48.34 -32.57
C HIS A 261 -4.20 -47.80 -32.42
N VAL A 262 -3.25 -48.24 -33.25
CA VAL A 262 -1.85 -47.77 -33.26
C VAL A 262 -1.82 -46.29 -33.66
N ILE A 263 -2.59 -45.92 -34.69
CA ILE A 263 -2.72 -44.53 -35.14
C ILE A 263 -3.29 -43.65 -34.01
N ALA A 264 -4.29 -44.14 -33.26
CA ALA A 264 -4.87 -43.40 -32.14
C ALA A 264 -3.87 -43.20 -30.98
N GLU A 265 -3.02 -44.19 -30.68
CA GLU A 265 -1.95 -44.09 -29.69
C GLU A 265 -0.84 -43.11 -30.13
N ASP A 266 -0.37 -43.20 -31.38
CA ASP A 266 0.61 -42.26 -31.95
C ASP A 266 0.08 -40.81 -31.94
N VAL A 267 -1.20 -40.59 -32.28
CA VAL A 267 -1.86 -39.27 -32.20
C VAL A 267 -1.93 -38.76 -30.77
N LYS A 268 -2.27 -39.62 -29.81
CA LYS A 268 -2.31 -39.27 -28.37
C LYS A 268 -0.93 -38.89 -27.85
N LEU A 269 0.12 -39.60 -28.28
CA LEU A 269 1.50 -39.29 -27.94
C LEU A 269 1.96 -37.97 -28.59
N LEU A 270 1.67 -37.74 -29.88
CA LEU A 270 1.93 -36.46 -30.54
C LEU A 270 1.23 -35.29 -29.83
N GLN A 271 -0.05 -35.44 -29.49
CA GLN A 271 -0.85 -34.47 -28.72
C GLN A 271 -0.22 -34.17 -27.35
N PHE A 272 0.31 -35.19 -26.66
CA PHE A 272 1.04 -35.01 -25.40
C PHE A 272 2.36 -34.26 -25.58
N HIS A 273 3.16 -34.60 -26.60
CA HIS A 273 4.43 -33.93 -26.86
C HIS A 273 4.25 -32.46 -27.26
N VAL A 274 3.27 -32.13 -28.11
CA VAL A 274 2.95 -30.74 -28.48
C VAL A 274 2.40 -29.95 -27.29
N ALA A 275 1.51 -30.54 -26.48
CA ALA A 275 0.97 -29.86 -25.29
C ALA A 275 2.08 -29.54 -24.26
N THR A 276 2.91 -30.54 -23.92
CA THR A 276 4.00 -30.39 -22.93
C THR A 276 5.16 -29.52 -23.40
N MET A 277 5.28 -29.24 -24.71
CA MET A 277 6.21 -28.23 -25.23
C MET A 277 5.78 -26.80 -24.86
N VAL A 278 4.47 -26.52 -24.82
CA VAL A 278 3.91 -25.19 -24.59
C VAL A 278 3.64 -24.93 -23.10
N ASP A 279 3.02 -25.88 -22.42
CA ASP A 279 2.81 -25.81 -20.98
C ASP A 279 3.08 -27.16 -20.32
N ASN A 280 4.05 -27.18 -19.39
CA ASN A 280 4.35 -28.34 -18.59
C ASN A 280 4.11 -28.01 -17.11
N GLU A 281 3.22 -28.78 -16.49
CA GLU A 281 2.95 -28.70 -15.05
C GLU A 281 3.76 -29.72 -14.24
N LEU A 282 4.49 -30.63 -14.90
CA LEU A 282 5.42 -31.54 -14.25
C LEU A 282 6.68 -30.78 -13.78
N PRO A 283 7.19 -31.08 -12.57
CA PRO A 283 8.42 -30.47 -12.07
C PRO A 283 9.62 -30.92 -12.91
N GLY A 284 10.34 -29.97 -13.52
CA GLY A 284 11.60 -30.24 -14.22
C GLY A 284 11.95 -29.24 -15.34
N LEU A 285 10.97 -28.67 -16.03
CA LEU A 285 11.19 -27.73 -17.14
C LEU A 285 10.85 -26.28 -16.76
N PRO A 286 11.76 -25.30 -16.95
CA PRO A 286 11.54 -23.92 -16.51
C PRO A 286 10.53 -23.19 -17.42
N ARG A 287 9.37 -22.79 -16.84
CA ARG A 287 8.35 -21.93 -17.50
C ARG A 287 8.94 -20.55 -17.85
N ARG A 288 9.53 -20.41 -19.04
CA ARG A 288 10.34 -19.25 -19.49
C ARG A 288 9.67 -17.86 -19.36
N LEU A 289 8.34 -17.78 -19.41
CA LEU A 289 7.60 -16.50 -19.37
C LEU A 289 7.03 -16.14 -17.98
N LYS A 290 6.70 -17.14 -17.15
CA LYS A 290 5.89 -16.98 -15.92
C LYS A 290 6.78 -16.90 -14.67
N GLY A 291 6.32 -16.20 -13.63
CA GLY A 291 6.98 -16.17 -12.31
C GLY A 291 7.85 -14.94 -12.04
N LYS A 292 8.71 -15.02 -11.02
CA LYS A 292 9.60 -13.91 -10.61
C LYS A 292 10.79 -13.74 -11.55
N GLU A 293 11.36 -14.87 -11.99
CA GLU A 293 12.54 -14.96 -12.85
C GLU A 293 12.18 -15.16 -14.34
N GLY A 294 10.90 -15.39 -14.65
CA GLY A 294 10.41 -15.47 -16.04
C GLY A 294 10.58 -14.14 -16.78
N ARG A 295 10.78 -14.23 -18.12
CA ARG A 295 11.25 -13.12 -18.97
C ARG A 295 10.52 -11.79 -18.79
N VAL A 296 9.21 -11.80 -18.58
CA VAL A 296 8.43 -10.55 -18.42
C VAL A 296 8.85 -9.78 -17.18
N ARG A 297 9.06 -10.46 -16.04
CA ARG A 297 9.46 -9.79 -14.79
C ARG A 297 10.98 -9.69 -14.63
N GLY A 298 11.71 -10.75 -14.97
CA GLY A 298 13.16 -10.85 -14.76
C GLY A 298 14.05 -10.28 -15.87
N ASN A 299 13.48 -9.99 -17.06
CA ASN A 299 14.25 -9.45 -18.20
C ASN A 299 13.60 -8.27 -18.93
N LEU A 300 12.34 -7.90 -18.64
CA LEU A 300 11.70 -6.70 -19.20
C LEU A 300 11.49 -5.63 -18.11
N MET A 301 10.78 -5.96 -17.04
CA MET A 301 10.48 -5.03 -15.94
C MET A 301 11.66 -4.76 -15.00
N GLY A 302 12.56 -5.72 -14.85
CA GLY A 302 13.86 -5.55 -14.20
C GLY A 302 14.93 -6.21 -15.08
N LYS A 303 16.13 -5.65 -15.09
CA LYS A 303 17.30 -6.15 -15.83
C LYS A 303 18.56 -5.92 -15.01
N ARG A 304 19.62 -6.69 -15.28
CA ARG A 304 20.97 -6.26 -14.90
C ARG A 304 21.38 -5.13 -15.84
N VAL A 305 21.99 -4.08 -15.28
CA VAL A 305 22.42 -2.89 -16.02
C VAL A 305 23.93 -2.73 -15.92
N ASP A 306 24.55 -2.43 -17.05
CA ASP A 306 25.94 -2.01 -17.11
C ASP A 306 26.09 -0.59 -16.54
N PHE A 307 27.33 -0.11 -16.35
CA PHE A 307 27.62 1.19 -15.72
C PHE A 307 27.03 1.38 -14.30
N SER A 308 26.96 0.29 -13.52
CA SER A 308 26.59 0.32 -12.10
C SER A 308 27.71 -0.21 -11.21
N ALA A 309 27.80 0.30 -9.98
CA ALA A 309 28.71 -0.19 -8.95
C ALA A 309 28.02 -0.25 -7.58
N ARG A 310 28.56 -1.06 -6.67
CA ARG A 310 28.07 -1.22 -5.31
C ARG A 310 29.24 -1.38 -4.35
N THR A 311 29.20 -0.66 -3.23
CA THR A 311 30.17 -0.75 -2.14
C THR A 311 29.45 -0.53 -0.79
N VAL A 312 30.15 -0.73 0.32
CA VAL A 312 29.67 -0.38 1.66
C VAL A 312 29.67 1.15 1.81
N ILE A 313 28.65 1.69 2.47
CA ILE A 313 28.55 3.12 2.80
C ILE A 313 29.19 3.41 4.16
N THR A 314 29.79 4.60 4.29
CA THR A 314 30.40 5.12 5.53
C THR A 314 29.94 6.56 5.71
N PRO A 315 29.59 7.02 6.92
CA PRO A 315 29.22 8.41 7.16
C PRO A 315 30.43 9.35 7.02
N ASP A 316 30.22 10.53 6.43
CA ASP A 316 31.19 11.64 6.40
C ASP A 316 30.43 12.96 6.64
N PRO A 317 30.67 13.66 7.76
CA PRO A 317 29.99 14.92 8.08
C PRO A 317 30.55 16.15 7.34
N ASN A 318 31.62 16.00 6.55
CA ASN A 318 32.24 17.10 5.79
C ASN A 318 31.72 17.20 4.35
N LEU A 319 30.98 16.19 3.88
CA LEU A 319 30.32 16.22 2.58
C LEU A 319 28.99 16.96 2.67
N SER A 320 28.64 17.68 1.60
CA SER A 320 27.31 18.28 1.48
C SER A 320 26.25 17.23 1.09
N ILE A 321 24.97 17.52 1.33
CA ILE A 321 23.89 16.52 1.22
C ILE A 321 23.68 15.97 -0.21
N ASP A 322 24.10 16.70 -1.24
CA ASP A 322 24.07 16.33 -2.66
C ASP A 322 25.33 15.55 -3.12
N GLN A 323 26.32 15.39 -2.25
CA GLN A 323 27.60 14.78 -2.57
C GLN A 323 27.66 13.31 -2.14
N VAL A 324 28.51 12.54 -2.82
CA VAL A 324 28.79 11.14 -2.48
C VAL A 324 30.28 10.83 -2.65
N GLY A 325 30.91 10.24 -1.64
CA GLY A 325 32.30 9.80 -1.70
C GLY A 325 32.46 8.57 -2.59
N VAL A 326 33.22 8.70 -3.68
CA VAL A 326 33.45 7.61 -4.65
C VAL A 326 34.89 7.10 -4.55
N PRO A 327 35.11 5.80 -4.26
CA PRO A 327 36.45 5.21 -4.29
C PRO A 327 37.11 5.34 -5.68
N ARG A 328 38.39 5.72 -5.73
CA ARG A 328 39.14 5.87 -7.00
C ARG A 328 39.14 4.60 -7.87
N SER A 329 39.10 3.42 -7.25
CA SER A 329 38.99 2.13 -7.95
C SER A 329 37.68 1.97 -8.72
N ILE A 330 36.57 2.49 -8.18
CA ILE A 330 35.26 2.49 -8.82
C ILE A 330 35.21 3.57 -9.91
N ALA A 331 35.66 4.79 -9.59
CA ALA A 331 35.71 5.91 -10.54
C ALA A 331 36.55 5.58 -11.79
N ALA A 332 37.72 4.94 -11.62
CA ALA A 332 38.59 4.53 -12.72
C ALA A 332 37.98 3.45 -13.63
N ASN A 333 37.02 2.64 -13.14
CA ASN A 333 36.42 1.57 -13.94
C ASN A 333 35.16 2.01 -14.70
N MET A 334 34.31 2.83 -14.07
CA MET A 334 33.08 3.34 -14.68
C MET A 334 33.35 4.55 -15.56
N THR A 335 32.75 4.59 -16.75
CA THR A 335 33.05 5.62 -17.76
C THR A 335 31.81 6.31 -18.28
N PHE A 336 31.90 7.62 -18.49
CA PHE A 336 30.90 8.47 -19.13
C PHE A 336 31.31 8.77 -20.59
N ALA A 337 30.35 8.76 -21.51
CA ALA A 337 30.58 9.01 -22.94
C ALA A 337 30.41 10.50 -23.27
N GLU A 338 31.52 11.22 -23.46
CA GLU A 338 31.52 12.63 -23.81
C GLU A 338 31.89 12.84 -25.29
N ILE A 339 31.10 13.65 -25.99
CA ILE A 339 31.32 14.01 -27.40
C ILE A 339 32.39 15.11 -27.47
N VAL A 340 33.31 15.03 -28.43
CA VAL A 340 34.28 16.09 -28.66
C VAL A 340 33.62 17.31 -29.28
N THR A 341 33.81 18.41 -28.59
CA THR A 341 33.48 19.77 -29.02
C THR A 341 34.76 20.60 -29.04
N PRO A 342 34.77 21.77 -29.71
CA PRO A 342 35.88 22.71 -29.61
C PRO A 342 36.23 23.13 -28.17
N PHE A 343 35.30 23.04 -27.23
CA PHE A 343 35.49 23.44 -25.82
C PHE A 343 36.19 22.41 -24.94
N ASN A 344 36.10 21.11 -25.27
CA ASN A 344 36.63 20.02 -24.43
C ASN A 344 37.78 19.24 -25.09
N ILE A 345 38.12 19.54 -26.35
CA ILE A 345 39.13 18.80 -27.13
C ILE A 345 40.49 18.67 -26.41
N ASP A 346 41.03 19.76 -25.85
CA ASP A 346 42.33 19.75 -25.16
C ASP A 346 42.27 18.94 -23.87
N ARG A 347 41.18 19.09 -23.11
CA ARG A 347 40.92 18.33 -21.88
C ARG A 347 40.85 16.83 -22.18
N LEU A 348 40.10 16.44 -23.21
CA LEU A 348 39.95 15.04 -23.62
C LEU A 348 41.27 14.47 -24.20
N GLN A 349 42.03 15.25 -24.97
CA GLN A 349 43.33 14.84 -25.49
C GLN A 349 44.35 14.56 -24.36
N GLU A 350 44.34 15.36 -23.29
CA GLU A 350 45.14 15.15 -22.08
C GLU A 350 44.73 13.87 -21.33
N LEU A 351 43.43 13.64 -21.17
CA LEU A 351 42.88 12.43 -20.51
C LEU A 351 43.22 11.15 -21.28
N VAL A 352 43.19 11.21 -22.61
CA VAL A 352 43.64 10.14 -23.52
C VAL A 352 45.13 9.87 -23.36
N ARG A 353 45.96 10.92 -23.24
CA ARG A 353 47.41 10.80 -23.03
C ARG A 353 47.75 10.09 -21.71
N ARG A 354 46.95 10.29 -20.67
CA ARG A 354 47.06 9.60 -19.37
C ARG A 354 46.57 8.14 -19.41
N GLY A 355 45.73 7.79 -20.37
CA GLY A 355 45.22 6.44 -20.59
C GLY A 355 44.39 5.90 -19.41
N ASN A 356 44.28 4.57 -19.31
CA ASN A 356 43.45 3.91 -18.30
C ASN A 356 44.15 3.76 -16.92
N SER A 357 45.48 3.84 -16.87
CA SER A 357 46.26 3.50 -15.67
C SER A 357 46.37 4.65 -14.65
N GLN A 358 46.14 5.90 -15.09
CA GLN A 358 46.20 7.08 -14.23
C GLN A 358 44.81 7.72 -14.10
N TYR A 359 44.47 8.19 -12.90
CA TYR A 359 43.24 8.95 -12.65
C TYR A 359 43.57 10.43 -12.43
N PRO A 360 42.87 11.39 -13.08
CA PRO A 360 41.87 11.20 -14.14
C PRO A 360 42.50 10.81 -15.49
N GLY A 361 41.83 9.94 -16.26
CA GLY A 361 42.35 9.37 -17.53
C GLY A 361 41.26 9.10 -18.57
N ALA A 362 41.42 8.10 -19.43
CA ALA A 362 40.43 7.65 -20.42
C ALA A 362 40.56 6.14 -20.73
N LYS A 363 39.46 5.47 -21.06
CA LYS A 363 39.45 4.00 -21.27
C LYS A 363 39.27 3.59 -22.73
N TYR A 364 38.39 4.27 -23.46
CA TYR A 364 38.14 4.00 -24.88
C TYR A 364 37.99 5.29 -25.68
N ILE A 365 38.34 5.19 -26.97
CA ILE A 365 37.99 6.17 -28.01
C ILE A 365 36.99 5.49 -28.95
N ILE A 366 35.90 6.17 -29.29
CA ILE A 366 34.95 5.75 -30.32
C ILE A 366 35.00 6.78 -31.44
N ARG A 367 35.31 6.33 -32.66
CA ARG A 367 35.34 7.18 -33.86
C ARG A 367 33.94 7.29 -34.49
N ASP A 368 33.77 8.23 -35.41
CA ASP A 368 32.51 8.46 -36.13
C ASP A 368 32.02 7.21 -36.86
N ASN A 369 32.95 6.38 -37.35
CA ASN A 369 32.70 5.08 -37.99
C ASN A 369 32.19 3.99 -37.01
N GLY A 370 32.07 4.27 -35.71
CA GLY A 370 31.74 3.30 -34.66
C GLY A 370 32.93 2.51 -34.10
N ASP A 371 34.12 2.60 -34.72
CA ASP A 371 35.34 1.90 -34.28
C ASP A 371 35.70 2.24 -32.83
N ARG A 372 35.79 1.21 -31.98
CA ARG A 372 36.19 1.32 -30.56
C ARG A 372 37.66 0.93 -30.37
N ILE A 373 38.48 1.89 -29.96
CA ILE A 373 39.89 1.72 -29.61
C ILE A 373 40.01 1.59 -28.08
N ASP A 374 40.64 0.52 -27.59
CA ASP A 374 40.88 0.28 -26.15
C ASP A 374 42.26 0.79 -25.71
N LEU A 375 42.27 1.81 -24.85
CA LEU A 375 43.50 2.47 -24.40
C LEU A 375 44.34 1.61 -23.43
N ARG A 376 43.85 0.44 -23.01
CA ARG A 376 44.62 -0.51 -22.18
C ARG A 376 45.61 -1.36 -22.97
N PHE A 377 45.32 -1.62 -24.25
CA PHE A 377 46.04 -2.59 -25.06
C PHE A 377 46.69 -1.99 -26.33
N HIS A 378 46.54 -0.69 -26.58
CA HIS A 378 47.18 0.01 -27.71
C HIS A 378 48.37 0.86 -27.26
N PRO A 379 49.63 0.42 -27.47
CA PRO A 379 50.83 1.06 -26.93
C PRO A 379 51.49 2.07 -27.89
N LYS A 380 50.73 2.79 -28.74
CA LYS A 380 51.30 3.71 -29.75
C LYS A 380 51.05 5.18 -29.42
N PRO A 381 52.06 5.94 -28.94
CA PRO A 381 51.93 7.37 -28.61
C PRO A 381 52.07 8.32 -29.82
N SER A 382 52.11 7.83 -31.07
CA SER A 382 52.33 8.65 -32.27
C SER A 382 51.25 8.48 -33.34
N GLY A 383 50.61 9.59 -33.73
CA GLY A 383 49.77 9.74 -34.92
C GLY A 383 48.29 9.32 -34.81
N THR A 384 47.97 8.12 -34.34
CA THR A 384 46.60 7.56 -34.45
C THR A 384 45.63 7.93 -33.33
N ALA A 385 46.12 8.56 -32.25
CA ALA A 385 45.36 8.99 -31.07
C ALA A 385 45.04 10.50 -31.05
N HIS A 386 45.11 11.17 -32.21
CA HIS A 386 44.60 12.54 -32.33
C HIS A 386 43.08 12.58 -32.18
N VAL A 387 42.63 13.40 -31.25
CA VAL A 387 41.24 13.74 -31.06
C VAL A 387 40.74 14.56 -32.26
N ARG A 388 39.54 14.25 -32.76
CA ARG A 388 38.84 15.01 -33.81
C ARG A 388 37.44 15.35 -33.32
N TRP A 389 36.84 16.40 -33.88
CA TRP A 389 35.43 16.72 -33.66
C TRP A 389 34.54 15.57 -34.15
N GLY A 390 33.42 15.29 -33.46
CA GLY A 390 32.55 14.16 -33.74
C GLY A 390 32.85 12.90 -32.91
N HIS A 391 34.13 12.60 -32.67
CA HIS A 391 34.54 11.45 -31.87
C HIS A 391 33.92 11.46 -30.45
N CYS A 392 33.69 10.27 -29.89
CA CYS A 392 33.15 10.07 -28.54
C CYS A 392 34.19 9.41 -27.62
N TYR A 393 34.36 9.92 -26.39
CA TYR A 393 35.37 9.47 -25.43
C TYR A 393 34.73 8.89 -24.18
N LEU A 394 35.20 7.72 -23.74
CA LEU A 394 34.78 7.09 -22.49
C LEU A 394 35.76 7.45 -21.37
N GLN A 395 35.46 8.55 -20.68
CA GLN A 395 36.25 9.10 -19.56
C GLN A 395 35.78 8.46 -18.23
N PRO A 396 36.67 8.10 -17.28
CA PRO A 396 36.33 7.76 -15.89
C PRO A 396 35.36 8.77 -15.28
N ALA A 397 34.25 8.28 -14.73
CA ALA A 397 33.17 9.10 -14.20
C ALA A 397 33.60 9.79 -12.89
N ALA A 398 33.94 11.08 -12.98
CA ALA A 398 34.25 11.90 -11.80
C ALA A 398 33.00 12.18 -10.93
N ASN A 399 31.82 12.28 -11.56
CA ASN A 399 30.53 12.45 -10.89
C ASN A 399 29.68 11.19 -11.07
N PHE A 400 29.12 10.66 -9.98
CA PHE A 400 28.51 9.33 -9.97
C PHE A 400 26.99 9.34 -9.79
N ALA A 401 26.47 10.31 -9.03
CA ALA A 401 25.05 10.45 -8.73
C ALA A 401 24.17 10.68 -9.98
N GLN A 402 24.76 11.17 -11.08
CA GLN A 402 24.04 11.52 -12.31
C GLN A 402 24.01 10.38 -13.36
N ASN A 403 24.74 9.27 -13.17
CA ASN A 403 25.01 8.30 -14.25
C ASN A 403 24.44 6.90 -14.01
N VAL A 404 23.73 6.67 -12.89
CA VAL A 404 23.25 5.32 -12.48
C VAL A 404 22.15 4.75 -13.40
N HIS A 405 21.53 5.60 -14.24
CA HIS A 405 20.52 5.21 -15.22
C HIS A 405 20.99 5.23 -16.69
N ASP A 406 22.27 5.50 -16.97
CA ASP A 406 22.85 5.59 -18.34
C ASP A 406 23.07 4.22 -19.01
N GLY A 407 22.08 3.33 -18.92
CA GLY A 407 22.07 2.01 -19.57
C GLY A 407 21.73 2.04 -21.06
N THR A 408 21.48 3.22 -21.64
CA THR A 408 21.14 3.40 -23.06
C THR A 408 22.41 3.54 -23.90
N SER A 409 22.87 2.42 -24.45
CA SER A 409 23.87 2.39 -25.52
C SER A 409 23.29 2.91 -26.84
N GLY A 410 23.07 4.22 -26.92
CA GLY A 410 22.56 4.93 -28.10
C GLY A 410 21.85 6.23 -27.70
N SER A 411 22.26 7.35 -28.33
CA SER A 411 21.69 8.71 -28.23
C SER A 411 21.58 9.35 -26.82
N HIS A 412 22.49 10.29 -26.55
CA HIS A 412 22.40 11.40 -25.58
C HIS A 412 22.38 11.09 -24.05
N PRO A 413 23.49 10.58 -23.47
CA PRO A 413 23.66 10.52 -22.00
C PRO A 413 23.60 11.90 -21.32
N ALA A 414 23.84 13.00 -22.05
CA ALA A 414 23.65 14.35 -21.55
C ALA A 414 22.18 14.69 -21.19
N LEU A 415 21.20 14.02 -21.82
CA LEU A 415 19.78 14.25 -21.55
C LEU A 415 19.35 13.60 -20.23
N THR A 416 19.68 12.32 -20.03
CA THR A 416 19.45 11.60 -18.76
C THR A 416 20.15 12.29 -17.58
N ARG A 417 21.36 12.80 -17.80
CA ARG A 417 22.10 13.60 -16.81
C ARG A 417 21.32 14.85 -16.39
N ALA A 418 20.71 15.57 -17.35
CA ALA A 418 19.89 16.73 -17.06
C ALA A 418 18.57 16.35 -16.36
N GLU A 419 17.93 15.25 -16.76
CA GLU A 419 16.73 14.71 -16.11
C GLU A 419 16.97 14.42 -14.61
N ILE A 420 18.06 13.72 -14.29
CA ILE A 420 18.44 13.44 -12.88
C ILE A 420 18.81 14.72 -12.13
N GLN A 421 19.47 15.68 -12.78
CA GLN A 421 19.86 16.95 -12.16
C GLN A 421 18.67 17.85 -11.81
N GLU A 422 17.69 17.97 -12.71
CA GLU A 422 16.58 18.90 -12.55
C GLU A 422 15.34 18.29 -11.88
N LEU A 423 15.17 16.96 -11.93
CA LEU A 423 14.05 16.27 -11.28
C LEU A 423 14.47 15.53 -10.01
N ALA A 424 15.47 14.64 -10.08
CA ALA A 424 15.74 13.65 -9.03
C ALA A 424 16.86 14.02 -8.04
N MET A 425 17.36 15.27 -8.08
CA MET A 425 18.49 15.72 -7.27
C MET A 425 18.12 15.87 -5.79
N VAL A 426 18.99 15.40 -4.89
CA VAL A 426 18.77 15.31 -3.43
C VAL A 426 18.17 16.58 -2.79
N PRO A 427 18.73 17.80 -2.98
CA PRO A 427 18.15 19.04 -2.48
C PRO A 427 16.71 19.31 -2.95
N ARG A 428 16.32 18.94 -4.17
CA ARG A 428 14.93 19.07 -4.64
C ARG A 428 13.98 18.10 -3.92
N MET A 429 14.51 16.98 -3.42
CA MET A 429 13.78 15.93 -2.70
C MET A 429 13.74 16.11 -1.17
N ILE A 430 14.07 17.30 -0.65
CA ILE A 430 14.03 17.58 0.80
C ILE A 430 12.60 17.46 1.36
N VAL A 431 11.61 17.99 0.65
CA VAL A 431 10.18 17.96 1.02
C VAL A 431 9.47 16.90 0.18
N THR A 432 8.63 16.08 0.82
CA THR A 432 7.84 15.05 0.12
C THR A 432 6.37 15.43 -0.04
N PRO A 433 5.77 15.19 -1.21
CA PRO A 433 4.33 15.29 -1.39
C PRO A 433 3.52 14.24 -0.61
N GLN A 434 4.15 13.15 -0.16
CA GLN A 434 3.50 12.10 0.64
C GLN A 434 2.82 12.64 1.91
N SER A 435 3.44 13.64 2.54
CA SER A 435 3.00 14.13 3.86
C SER A 435 3.41 15.58 4.12
N ASN A 436 3.51 16.38 3.05
CA ASN A 436 3.72 17.85 3.04
C ASN A 436 4.70 18.38 4.11
N ARG A 437 5.85 17.70 4.21
CA ARG A 437 6.87 17.93 5.24
C ARG A 437 8.25 17.49 4.75
N PRO A 438 9.34 17.96 5.37
CA PRO A 438 10.67 17.52 5.00
C PRO A 438 10.92 16.07 5.44
N VAL A 439 11.44 15.24 4.52
CA VAL A 439 11.88 13.86 4.78
C VAL A 439 13.25 13.86 5.47
N MET A 440 14.05 14.88 5.18
CA MET A 440 15.37 15.10 5.76
C MET A 440 15.28 16.04 6.97
N GLY A 441 16.25 15.96 7.87
CA GLY A 441 16.34 16.81 9.06
C GLY A 441 17.64 16.57 9.79
N ILE A 442 17.98 17.43 10.74
CA ILE A 442 19.15 17.23 11.61
C ILE A 442 18.85 16.06 12.56
N VAL A 443 19.78 15.11 12.63
CA VAL A 443 19.63 13.83 13.38
C VAL A 443 20.86 13.52 14.22
N GLN A 444 20.74 12.51 15.08
CA GLN A 444 21.86 11.92 15.84
C GLN A 444 22.69 12.98 16.60
N ASP A 445 24.01 12.91 16.49
CA ASP A 445 24.95 13.68 17.30
C ASP A 445 24.79 15.18 17.10
N THR A 446 24.69 15.63 15.85
CA THR A 446 24.43 17.03 15.51
C THR A 446 23.13 17.54 16.16
N LEU A 447 22.07 16.74 16.25
CA LEU A 447 20.82 17.19 16.88
C LEU A 447 20.94 17.33 18.41
N THR A 448 21.65 16.40 19.06
CA THR A 448 21.93 16.50 20.51
C THR A 448 22.86 17.68 20.82
N ALA A 449 23.89 17.87 19.98
CA ALA A 449 24.80 18.99 20.07
C ALA A 449 24.10 20.33 19.85
N VAL A 450 23.23 20.49 18.84
CA VAL A 450 22.42 21.71 18.66
C VAL A 450 21.58 22.01 19.92
N ARG A 451 20.96 21.01 20.56
CA ARG A 451 20.24 21.24 21.82
C ARG A 451 21.18 21.80 22.89
N LYS A 452 22.36 21.21 23.10
CA LYS A 452 23.34 21.70 24.09
C LYS A 452 23.80 23.13 23.73
N PHE A 453 24.22 23.33 22.48
CA PHE A 453 24.74 24.60 21.95
C PHE A 453 23.77 25.77 22.08
N THR A 454 22.47 25.54 21.83
CA THR A 454 21.46 26.60 21.83
C THR A 454 20.84 26.88 23.19
N LYS A 455 21.35 26.29 24.30
CA LYS A 455 20.93 26.70 25.65
C LYS A 455 21.36 28.13 25.98
N ARG A 456 20.81 28.70 27.06
CA ARG A 456 21.08 30.08 27.52
C ARG A 456 22.42 30.23 28.27
N ASP A 457 22.98 29.13 28.75
CA ASP A 457 24.21 29.02 29.55
C ASP A 457 25.48 28.78 28.71
N VAL A 458 25.37 28.62 27.38
CA VAL A 458 26.52 28.36 26.49
C VAL A 458 27.12 29.66 25.95
N PHE A 459 28.42 29.84 26.22
CA PHE A 459 29.20 31.01 25.81
C PHE A 459 30.49 30.64 25.06
N LEU A 460 30.87 31.48 24.09
CA LEU A 460 32.08 31.39 23.24
C LEU A 460 32.80 32.75 23.23
N GLU A 461 34.02 32.88 22.71
CA GLU A 461 34.82 34.13 22.81
C GLU A 461 34.60 35.12 21.64
N ARG A 462 34.62 36.45 21.92
CA ARG A 462 33.99 37.58 21.15
C ARG A 462 32.46 37.69 21.42
N PRO A 463 31.70 38.79 21.21
CA PRO A 463 30.58 39.15 22.13
C PRO A 463 29.10 39.29 21.64
N ALA A 464 28.14 38.78 22.43
CA ALA A 464 26.93 39.52 22.90
C ALA A 464 27.23 40.31 24.18
N ILE A 465 27.96 39.69 25.10
CA ILE A 465 28.33 40.25 26.40
C ILE A 465 29.67 40.96 26.22
N LEU A 466 29.69 42.30 26.29
CA LEU A 466 30.88 43.10 26.03
C LEU A 466 31.85 43.22 27.23
N LYS A 467 31.34 43.07 28.46
CA LYS A 467 32.09 43.15 29.73
C LYS A 467 31.62 42.04 30.68
N PRO A 468 32.48 41.48 31.56
CA PRO A 468 33.89 41.82 31.78
C PRO A 468 34.85 41.23 30.73
N ARG A 469 34.45 40.16 30.03
CA ARG A 469 35.15 39.60 28.86
C ARG A 469 34.18 39.41 27.70
N PRO A 470 34.63 39.52 26.43
CA PRO A 470 33.73 39.46 25.28
C PRO A 470 33.24 38.02 25.02
N LEU A 471 31.92 37.77 25.19
CA LEU A 471 31.31 36.42 25.06
C LEU A 471 30.04 36.34 24.17
N TRP A 472 30.04 35.44 23.18
CA TRP A 472 28.99 35.15 22.21
C TRP A 472 28.10 34.07 22.82
N THR A 473 26.80 34.16 22.62
CA THR A 473 25.92 33.02 22.91
C THR A 473 25.95 32.01 21.76
N GLY A 474 25.75 30.72 22.06
CA GLY A 474 25.57 29.71 21.01
C GLY A 474 24.40 30.02 20.07
N LYS A 475 23.34 30.69 20.56
CA LYS A 475 22.22 31.16 19.72
C LYS A 475 22.66 32.15 18.63
N GLN A 476 23.47 33.15 18.96
CA GLN A 476 23.95 34.12 17.96
C GLN A 476 24.83 33.49 16.89
N ILE A 477 25.72 32.56 17.26
CA ILE A 477 26.49 31.82 16.26
C ILE A 477 25.57 30.95 15.41
N PHE A 478 24.50 30.39 15.99
CA PHE A 478 23.47 29.70 15.22
C PHE A 478 22.69 30.64 14.27
N SER A 479 22.43 31.89 14.66
CA SER A 479 21.82 32.90 13.78
C SER A 479 22.63 33.14 12.51
N LEU A 480 23.97 33.13 12.59
CA LEU A 480 24.85 33.26 11.41
C LEU A 480 24.74 32.06 10.43
N ILE A 481 24.19 30.93 10.89
CA ILE A 481 23.97 29.73 10.07
C ILE A 481 22.61 29.81 9.36
N ILE A 482 21.61 30.48 9.95
CA ILE A 482 20.27 30.61 9.39
C ILE A 482 20.32 31.52 8.14
N PRO A 483 19.85 31.07 6.97
CA PRO A 483 19.96 31.85 5.75
C PRO A 483 18.83 32.89 5.62
N GLY A 484 19.19 34.07 5.10
CA GLY A 484 18.23 35.10 4.69
C GLY A 484 17.36 35.63 5.84
N HIS A 485 16.11 35.97 5.52
CA HIS A 485 15.19 36.68 6.41
C HIS A 485 14.06 35.78 6.94
N ILE A 486 14.40 34.55 7.33
CA ILE A 486 13.42 33.54 7.78
C ILE A 486 12.73 33.97 9.08
N ASN A 487 11.42 33.77 9.15
CA ASN A 487 10.60 34.01 10.34
C ASN A 487 9.86 32.73 10.77
N CYS A 488 10.01 32.34 12.05
CA CYS A 488 9.56 31.05 12.57
C CYS A 488 9.25 31.10 14.08
N ILE A 489 8.10 30.54 14.50
CA ILE A 489 7.73 30.36 15.92
C ILE A 489 7.43 28.89 16.18
N ARG A 490 8.13 28.28 17.16
CA ARG A 490 8.02 26.86 17.54
C ARG A 490 8.12 26.70 19.06
N THR A 491 7.81 25.49 19.54
CA THR A 491 7.97 25.12 20.96
C THR A 491 8.91 23.93 21.11
N HIS A 492 9.68 23.92 22.19
CA HIS A 492 10.63 22.87 22.54
C HIS A 492 9.91 21.58 22.97
N SER A 493 10.67 20.49 23.14
CA SER A 493 10.14 19.19 23.59
C SER A 493 9.50 19.23 24.99
N THR A 494 9.97 20.14 25.85
CA THR A 494 9.56 20.30 27.26
C THR A 494 8.91 21.66 27.53
N HIS A 495 8.34 22.31 26.52
CA HIS A 495 7.48 23.49 26.74
C HIS A 495 6.25 23.06 27.56
N PRO A 496 5.97 23.66 28.72
CA PRO A 496 4.82 23.32 29.53
C PRO A 496 3.59 24.12 29.06
N ASP A 497 2.43 23.45 29.01
CA ASP A 497 1.25 23.94 28.30
C ASP A 497 0.60 25.18 28.95
N ASP A 498 0.86 25.42 30.24
CA ASP A 498 0.38 26.58 31.01
C ASP A 498 1.13 27.88 30.65
N GLU A 499 2.38 27.79 30.18
CA GLU A 499 3.25 28.95 29.89
C GLU A 499 2.66 29.87 28.81
N ASP A 500 1.97 29.30 27.81
CA ASP A 500 1.32 30.05 26.72
C ASP A 500 0.02 30.76 27.15
N SER A 501 -0.50 30.41 28.34
CA SER A 501 -1.67 31.05 28.99
C SER A 501 -1.29 32.01 30.11
N GLY A 502 -0.10 31.83 30.70
CA GLY A 502 0.42 32.63 31.80
C GLY A 502 1.07 33.96 31.39
N PRO A 503 1.56 34.74 32.38
CA PRO A 503 2.14 36.07 32.13
C PRO A 503 3.48 36.02 31.37
N TYR A 504 4.22 34.91 31.44
CA TYR A 504 5.57 34.78 30.86
C TYR A 504 5.61 34.28 29.41
N LYS A 505 4.46 34.26 28.72
CA LYS A 505 4.26 33.78 27.34
C LYS A 505 5.30 34.19 26.28
N HIS A 506 5.86 35.39 26.42
CA HIS A 506 6.82 35.98 25.47
C HIS A 506 8.26 36.06 26.03
N ILE A 507 8.46 35.66 27.29
CA ILE A 507 9.76 35.65 27.97
C ILE A 507 9.89 34.30 28.70
N SER A 508 10.06 33.23 27.91
CA SER A 508 10.00 31.86 28.42
C SER A 508 11.06 31.60 29.50
N PRO A 509 10.67 31.29 30.76
CA PRO A 509 11.63 31.12 31.84
C PRO A 509 12.57 29.94 31.56
N GLY A 510 12.01 28.80 31.12
CA GLY A 510 12.74 27.59 30.74
C GLY A 510 13.36 27.60 29.33
N ASP A 511 13.38 28.75 28.64
CA ASP A 511 13.92 28.90 27.28
C ASP A 511 13.29 27.91 26.27
N THR A 512 11.98 27.71 26.40
CA THR A 512 11.21 26.64 25.74
C THR A 512 10.55 27.10 24.43
N LYS A 513 10.40 28.41 24.21
CA LYS A 513 9.72 28.97 23.04
C LYS A 513 10.75 29.46 22.03
N VAL A 514 10.81 28.78 20.89
CA VAL A 514 11.75 29.06 19.80
C VAL A 514 11.17 30.16 18.92
N VAL A 515 11.88 31.28 18.83
CA VAL A 515 11.54 32.39 17.94
C VAL A 515 12.77 32.70 17.09
N VAL A 516 12.64 32.51 15.78
CA VAL A 516 13.57 33.03 14.77
C VAL A 516 12.86 34.17 14.07
N GLU A 517 13.51 35.32 14.01
CA GLU A 517 12.96 36.54 13.42
C GLU A 517 14.04 37.20 12.55
N ASN A 518 13.70 37.51 11.31
CA ASN A 518 14.62 38.12 10.33
C ASN A 518 15.94 37.35 10.14
N GLY A 519 15.91 36.01 10.27
CA GLY A 519 17.10 35.15 10.26
C GLY A 519 17.80 34.99 11.62
N GLU A 520 17.44 35.74 12.65
CA GLU A 520 18.08 35.68 13.97
C GLU A 520 17.32 34.82 14.99
N LEU A 521 18.01 33.88 15.65
CA LEU A 521 17.46 33.09 16.75
C LEU A 521 17.47 33.90 18.06
N ILE A 522 16.38 34.62 18.32
CA ILE A 522 16.21 35.47 19.50
C ILE A 522 16.18 34.66 20.80
N MET A 523 15.35 33.60 20.84
CA MET A 523 15.10 32.83 22.06
C MET A 523 14.71 31.38 21.76
N GLY A 524 14.83 30.53 22.78
CA GLY A 524 14.40 29.14 22.74
C GLY A 524 15.48 28.12 22.35
N ILE A 525 15.39 26.92 22.93
CA ILE A 525 16.32 25.81 22.68
C ILE A 525 15.84 24.98 21.47
N LEU A 526 16.73 24.75 20.50
CA LEU A 526 16.43 23.96 19.31
C LEU A 526 16.41 22.44 19.61
N CYS A 527 15.48 21.72 18.99
CA CYS A 527 15.34 20.27 19.08
C CYS A 527 14.69 19.68 17.82
N LYS A 528 14.33 18.38 17.84
CA LYS A 528 13.62 17.71 16.74
C LYS A 528 12.37 18.43 16.23
N LYS A 529 11.62 19.15 17.10
CA LYS A 529 10.43 19.93 16.70
C LYS A 529 10.77 21.17 15.84
N SER A 530 12.04 21.58 15.81
CA SER A 530 12.53 22.80 15.16
C SER A 530 13.45 22.50 13.96
N LEU A 531 14.32 21.49 14.04
CA LEU A 531 15.27 21.11 12.99
C LEU A 531 15.05 19.71 12.38
N GLY A 532 14.04 18.98 12.86
CA GLY A 532 13.70 17.65 12.33
C GLY A 532 12.64 17.70 11.22
N THR A 533 12.17 16.50 10.88
CA THR A 533 11.21 16.17 9.81
C THR A 533 9.75 16.55 10.11
N SER A 534 9.50 17.51 11.00
CA SER A 534 8.15 17.98 11.32
C SER A 534 7.69 19.07 10.36
N ALA A 535 6.43 19.04 9.93
CA ALA A 535 5.83 20.14 9.18
C ALA A 535 5.96 21.47 9.96
N GLY A 536 6.33 22.54 9.25
CA GLY A 536 6.62 23.85 9.85
C GLY A 536 7.90 23.88 10.69
N SER A 537 8.85 22.95 10.51
CA SER A 537 10.21 23.10 11.05
C SER A 537 10.96 24.23 10.33
N LEU A 538 12.06 24.71 10.92
CA LEU A 538 12.92 25.73 10.33
C LEU A 538 13.49 25.28 8.97
N VAL A 539 13.75 23.98 8.82
CA VAL A 539 14.11 23.33 7.55
C VAL A 539 12.99 23.46 6.51
N HIS A 540 11.73 23.21 6.90
CA HIS A 540 10.59 23.31 5.98
C HIS A 540 10.41 24.74 5.48
N ILE A 541 10.51 25.71 6.39
CA ILE A 541 10.37 27.13 6.06
C ILE A 541 11.54 27.58 5.18
N SER A 542 12.77 27.19 5.49
CA SER A 542 13.95 27.47 4.65
C SER A 542 13.78 26.98 3.22
N TYR A 543 13.22 25.77 3.01
CA TYR A 543 12.96 25.23 1.68
C TYR A 543 11.92 26.05 0.90
N LEU A 544 10.80 26.40 1.54
CA LEU A 544 9.67 27.08 0.88
C LEU A 544 9.90 28.60 0.67
N GLU A 545 10.73 29.23 1.50
CA GLU A 545 11.12 30.64 1.36
C GLU A 545 12.35 30.82 0.46
N MET A 546 13.46 30.16 0.81
CA MET A 546 14.78 30.40 0.20
C MET A 546 15.13 29.42 -0.93
N GLY A 547 14.35 28.36 -1.11
CA GLY A 547 14.60 27.34 -2.13
C GLY A 547 15.60 26.25 -1.71
N HIS A 548 15.70 25.24 -2.57
CA HIS A 548 16.39 23.99 -2.27
C HIS A 548 17.91 24.14 -2.09
N ASP A 549 18.59 24.94 -2.92
CA ASP A 549 20.05 25.11 -2.86
C ASP A 549 20.53 25.88 -1.62
N ILE A 550 19.76 26.83 -1.13
CA ILE A 550 20.08 27.54 0.10
C ILE A 550 19.84 26.61 1.30
N THR A 551 18.78 25.79 1.26
CA THR A 551 18.52 24.77 2.28
C THR A 551 19.61 23.68 2.30
N ARG A 552 20.15 23.30 1.12
CA ARG A 552 21.30 22.38 0.96
C ARG A 552 22.53 22.88 1.73
N LEU A 553 22.88 24.16 1.56
CA LEU A 553 23.96 24.81 2.30
C LEU A 553 23.64 24.91 3.79
N PHE A 554 22.39 25.22 4.17
CA PHE A 554 21.96 25.30 5.57
C PHE A 554 22.21 23.99 6.34
N TYR A 555 21.89 22.83 5.74
CA TYR A 555 22.24 21.52 6.32
C TYR A 555 23.75 21.37 6.56
N SER A 556 24.55 21.65 5.53
CA SER A 556 26.01 21.52 5.55
C SER A 556 26.62 22.43 6.62
N ASN A 557 26.16 23.68 6.72
CA ASN A 557 26.63 24.68 7.66
C ASN A 557 26.28 24.31 9.11
N ILE A 558 25.07 23.82 9.39
CA ILE A 558 24.73 23.29 10.72
C ILE A 558 25.65 22.12 11.07
N GLN A 559 25.78 21.13 10.19
CA GLN A 559 26.56 19.91 10.48
C GLN A 559 28.02 20.24 10.76
N THR A 560 28.67 20.99 9.88
CA THR A 560 30.09 21.37 10.03
C THR A 560 30.35 22.20 11.29
N VAL A 561 29.61 23.28 11.54
CA VAL A 561 29.83 24.14 12.71
C VAL A 561 29.56 23.38 14.02
N ILE A 562 28.43 22.67 14.09
CA ILE A 562 28.01 22.02 15.34
C ILE A 562 28.83 20.77 15.64
N ASN A 563 29.23 19.98 14.64
CA ASN A 563 30.09 18.82 14.88
C ASN A 563 31.50 19.27 15.32
N ASN A 564 32.03 20.36 14.77
CA ASN A 564 33.28 20.95 15.25
C ASN A 564 33.18 21.49 16.68
N TRP A 565 32.05 22.10 17.06
CA TRP A 565 31.81 22.48 18.46
C TRP A 565 31.66 21.26 19.38
N LEU A 566 31.01 20.19 18.91
CA LEU A 566 30.86 18.95 19.68
C LEU A 566 32.20 18.26 19.98
N LEU A 567 33.24 18.45 19.15
CA LEU A 567 34.59 17.98 19.45
C LEU A 567 35.22 18.70 20.66
N ILE A 568 34.79 19.94 20.95
CA ILE A 568 35.26 20.73 22.11
C ILE A 568 34.44 20.36 23.35
N GLU A 569 33.11 20.36 23.22
CA GLU A 569 32.17 20.13 24.32
C GLU A 569 32.13 18.66 24.78
N GLY A 570 32.25 17.72 23.84
CA GLY A 570 32.06 16.30 24.08
C GLY A 570 30.61 15.88 24.36
N HIS A 571 30.32 14.62 24.06
CA HIS A 571 29.13 13.93 24.55
C HIS A 571 29.42 12.45 24.68
N THR A 572 29.01 11.86 25.81
CA THR A 572 29.18 10.44 26.13
C THR A 572 27.89 9.94 26.77
N ILE A 573 27.78 8.63 26.99
CA ILE A 573 26.79 8.05 27.89
C ILE A 573 27.48 6.93 28.68
N GLY A 574 27.29 6.93 29.99
CA GLY A 574 27.86 5.91 30.89
C GLY A 574 26.80 5.21 31.72
N ILE A 575 27.20 4.18 32.48
CA ILE A 575 26.30 3.50 33.41
C ILE A 575 25.73 4.45 34.46
N GLY A 576 26.49 5.48 34.86
CA GLY A 576 26.04 6.53 35.77
C GLY A 576 24.81 7.31 35.27
N ASP A 577 24.60 7.42 33.95
CA ASP A 577 23.41 8.06 33.39
C ASP A 577 22.13 7.22 33.55
N SER A 578 22.26 5.95 33.96
CA SER A 578 21.14 5.03 34.24
C SER A 578 20.83 4.84 35.73
N ILE A 579 21.66 5.36 36.63
CA ILE A 579 21.47 5.23 38.08
C ILE A 579 20.47 6.30 38.54
N ALA A 580 19.45 5.91 39.30
CA ALA A 580 18.55 6.81 40.00
C ALA A 580 18.93 6.93 41.48
N ASP A 581 18.57 8.07 42.09
CA ASP A 581 18.78 8.30 43.51
C ASP A 581 18.07 7.23 44.37
N SER A 582 18.67 6.85 45.50
CA SER A 582 18.10 5.83 46.41
C SER A 582 16.67 6.16 46.88
N LYS A 583 16.34 7.46 47.00
CA LYS A 583 14.99 7.93 47.31
C LYS A 583 13.99 7.58 46.19
N THR A 584 14.39 7.78 44.93
CA THR A 584 13.57 7.42 43.76
C THR A 584 13.47 5.91 43.61
N TYR A 585 14.54 5.17 43.88
CA TYR A 585 14.48 3.71 43.88
C TYR A 585 13.48 3.18 44.92
N GLN A 586 13.43 3.77 46.12
CA GLN A 586 12.43 3.43 47.13
C GLN A 586 11.00 3.79 46.70
N ASP A 587 10.78 4.93 46.03
CA ASP A 587 9.47 5.32 45.48
C ASP A 587 9.00 4.37 44.36
N ILE A 588 9.93 3.93 43.50
CA ILE A 588 9.68 2.93 42.46
C ILE A 588 9.28 1.60 43.09
N GLN A 589 10.07 1.08 44.03
CA GLN A 589 9.80 -0.18 44.73
C GLN A 589 8.47 -0.14 45.52
N ASN A 590 8.18 0.97 46.22
CA ASN A 590 6.90 1.17 46.90
C ASN A 590 5.72 1.18 45.92
N THR A 591 5.89 1.81 44.74
CA THR A 591 4.85 1.85 43.70
C THR A 591 4.61 0.47 43.08
N ILE A 592 5.66 -0.30 42.79
CA ILE A 592 5.57 -1.68 42.27
C ILE A 592 4.92 -2.59 43.30
N LYS A 593 5.36 -2.54 44.57
CA LYS A 593 4.78 -3.34 45.66
C LYS A 593 3.30 -3.05 45.84
N LYS A 594 2.89 -1.78 45.78
CA LYS A 594 1.47 -1.42 45.82
C LYS A 594 0.71 -2.01 44.63
N ALA A 595 1.22 -1.87 43.40
CA ALA A 595 0.56 -2.42 42.22
C ALA A 595 0.44 -3.96 42.26
N LYS A 596 1.44 -4.67 42.82
CA LYS A 596 1.34 -6.11 43.09
C LYS A 596 0.21 -6.43 44.08
N GLN A 597 0.08 -5.66 45.16
CA GLN A 597 -1.00 -5.82 46.14
C GLN A 597 -2.38 -5.55 45.52
N ASP A 598 -2.52 -4.44 44.77
CA ASP A 598 -3.75 -4.08 44.06
C ASP A 598 -4.20 -5.20 43.09
N VAL A 599 -3.25 -5.93 42.47
CA VAL A 599 -3.53 -7.11 41.61
C VAL A 599 -3.94 -8.34 42.44
N ILE A 600 -3.35 -8.57 43.61
CA ILE A 600 -3.73 -9.68 44.51
C ILE A 600 -5.18 -9.49 44.99
N GLU A 601 -5.56 -8.28 45.39
CA GLU A 601 -6.95 -7.97 45.78
C GLU A 601 -7.95 -8.23 44.64
N VAL A 602 -7.57 -7.99 43.37
CA VAL A 602 -8.40 -8.30 42.20
C VAL A 602 -8.47 -9.80 41.93
N ILE A 603 -7.43 -10.56 42.25
CA ILE A 603 -7.43 -12.04 42.21
C ILE A 603 -8.36 -12.60 43.29
N GLU A 604 -8.27 -12.10 44.53
CA GLU A 604 -9.14 -12.52 45.65
C GLU A 604 -10.62 -12.22 45.35
N LYS A 605 -10.94 -11.02 44.87
CA LYS A 605 -12.31 -10.67 44.42
C LYS A 605 -12.81 -11.57 43.29
N ALA A 606 -11.93 -11.98 42.37
CA ALA A 606 -12.30 -12.91 41.30
C ALA A 606 -12.51 -14.35 41.83
N HIS A 607 -11.76 -14.80 42.84
CA HIS A 607 -11.96 -16.10 43.49
C HIS A 607 -13.23 -16.15 44.35
N ASN A 608 -13.57 -15.05 45.02
CA ASN A 608 -14.79 -14.92 45.82
C ASN A 608 -16.06 -14.67 44.97
N ASN A 609 -15.94 -14.55 43.64
CA ASN A 609 -17.00 -14.13 42.71
C ASN A 609 -17.58 -12.73 42.99
N GLU A 610 -16.84 -11.86 43.68
CA GLU A 610 -17.18 -10.44 43.92
C GLU A 610 -16.92 -9.55 42.69
N LEU A 611 -16.15 -10.05 41.72
CA LEU A 611 -15.84 -9.31 40.49
C LEU A 611 -17.00 -9.43 39.48
N GLU A 612 -17.63 -8.31 39.13
CA GLU A 612 -18.65 -8.28 38.08
C GLU A 612 -18.04 -8.18 36.67
N PRO A 613 -18.60 -8.88 35.66
CA PRO A 613 -18.17 -8.74 34.28
C PRO A 613 -18.59 -7.38 33.70
N THR A 614 -17.66 -6.68 33.06
CA THR A 614 -18.00 -5.46 32.30
C THR A 614 -18.89 -5.80 31.09
N PRO A 615 -19.86 -4.94 30.71
CA PRO A 615 -20.81 -5.23 29.63
C PRO A 615 -20.11 -5.64 28.32
N GLY A 616 -20.52 -6.79 27.75
CA GLY A 616 -19.95 -7.36 26.53
C GLY A 616 -18.62 -8.10 26.70
N ASN A 617 -18.04 -8.14 27.89
CA ASN A 617 -16.85 -8.94 28.22
C ASN A 617 -17.21 -10.14 29.10
N THR A 618 -16.47 -11.23 28.96
CA THR A 618 -16.48 -12.30 29.97
C THR A 618 -15.85 -11.82 31.29
N LEU A 619 -16.18 -12.49 32.39
CA LEU A 619 -15.55 -12.27 33.69
C LEU A 619 -14.02 -12.33 33.60
N ARG A 620 -13.49 -13.33 32.88
CA ARG A 620 -12.06 -13.53 32.67
C ARG A 620 -11.40 -12.42 31.85
N GLN A 621 -12.08 -11.87 30.84
CA GLN A 621 -11.59 -10.70 30.10
C GLN A 621 -11.61 -9.45 30.98
N THR A 622 -12.66 -9.26 31.77
CA THR A 622 -12.76 -8.13 32.71
C THR A 622 -11.61 -8.14 33.72
N PHE A 623 -11.34 -9.30 34.32
CA PHE A 623 -10.18 -9.54 35.18
C PHE A 623 -8.85 -9.19 34.48
N GLU A 624 -8.57 -9.77 33.30
CA GLU A 624 -7.34 -9.48 32.56
C GLU A 624 -7.21 -7.99 32.18
N ASN A 625 -8.31 -7.31 31.83
CA ASN A 625 -8.31 -5.89 31.50
C ASN A 625 -7.94 -5.03 32.73
N GLN A 626 -8.50 -5.33 33.89
CA GLN A 626 -8.22 -4.62 35.14
C GLN A 626 -6.77 -4.82 35.58
N VAL A 627 -6.25 -6.05 35.53
CA VAL A 627 -4.86 -6.35 35.87
C VAL A 627 -3.88 -5.67 34.91
N ASN A 628 -4.11 -5.74 33.60
CA ASN A 628 -3.24 -5.06 32.62
C ASN A 628 -3.26 -3.54 32.79
N ARG A 629 -4.40 -2.94 33.18
CA ARG A 629 -4.47 -1.50 33.50
C ARG A 629 -3.57 -1.15 34.68
N ILE A 630 -3.72 -1.85 35.81
CA ILE A 630 -2.92 -1.60 37.03
C ILE A 630 -1.41 -1.71 36.74
N LEU A 631 -1.00 -2.74 36.00
CA LEU A 631 0.43 -2.96 35.67
C LEU A 631 1.00 -1.93 34.69
N ASN A 632 0.20 -1.44 33.73
CA ASN A 632 0.63 -0.34 32.85
C ASN A 632 0.68 1.01 33.58
N ASP A 633 -0.34 1.32 34.41
CA ASP A 633 -0.36 2.54 35.22
C ASP A 633 0.85 2.59 36.19
N ALA A 634 1.23 1.44 36.76
CA ALA A 634 2.43 1.30 37.60
C ALA A 634 3.73 1.55 36.82
N ARG A 635 3.89 0.99 35.63
CA ARG A 635 5.04 1.23 34.73
C ARG A 635 5.16 2.73 34.39
N ASP A 636 4.06 3.36 34.01
CA ASP A 636 4.10 4.75 33.52
C ASP A 636 4.30 5.75 34.67
N LYS A 637 3.80 5.44 35.87
CA LYS A 637 4.07 6.21 37.09
C LYS A 637 5.53 6.08 37.54
N THR A 638 6.08 4.88 37.60
CA THR A 638 7.49 4.65 37.99
C THR A 638 8.47 5.26 36.98
N GLY A 639 8.20 5.11 35.68
CA GLY A 639 8.95 5.80 34.61
C GLY A 639 8.90 7.32 34.71
N SER A 640 7.74 7.88 35.08
CA SER A 640 7.59 9.32 35.32
C SER A 640 8.35 9.79 36.56
N SER A 641 8.43 8.98 37.62
CA SER A 641 9.24 9.29 38.82
C SER A 641 10.74 9.30 38.48
N ALA A 642 11.22 8.27 37.78
CA ALA A 642 12.60 8.19 37.28
C ALA A 642 12.96 9.37 36.35
N GLN A 643 12.09 9.74 35.40
CA GLN A 643 12.38 10.87 34.50
C GLN A 643 12.49 12.21 35.26
N LYS A 644 11.74 12.37 36.36
CA LYS A 644 11.76 13.56 37.22
C LYS A 644 13.02 13.66 38.08
N SER A 645 13.54 12.54 38.59
CA SER A 645 14.78 12.56 39.40
C SER A 645 16.04 12.81 38.57
N LEU A 646 16.08 12.38 37.30
CA LEU A 646 17.24 12.61 36.45
C LEU A 646 17.63 14.10 36.35
N SER A 647 18.88 14.42 36.66
CA SER A 647 19.45 15.77 36.55
C SER A 647 19.44 16.29 35.09
N GLU A 648 19.60 17.60 34.91
CA GLU A 648 19.68 18.18 33.56
C GLU A 648 20.94 17.76 32.80
N TYR A 649 22.05 17.55 33.53
CA TYR A 649 23.34 17.10 33.00
C TYR A 649 23.35 15.64 32.54
N ASN A 650 22.34 14.84 32.91
CA ASN A 650 22.22 13.45 32.49
C ASN A 650 22.20 13.34 30.96
N ASN A 651 23.12 12.55 30.40
CA ASN A 651 23.30 12.42 28.96
C ASN A 651 22.15 11.67 28.29
N PHE A 652 21.59 10.67 28.98
CA PHE A 652 20.46 9.90 28.47
C PHE A 652 19.19 10.77 28.34
N LYS A 653 18.90 11.57 29.37
CA LYS A 653 17.85 12.61 29.33
C LYS A 653 18.13 13.62 28.22
N SER A 654 19.39 14.02 28.02
CA SER A 654 19.77 14.98 26.98
C SER A 654 19.50 14.51 25.55
N MET A 655 19.75 13.23 25.23
CA MET A 655 19.41 12.63 23.93
C MET A 655 17.90 12.49 23.71
N VAL A 656 17.14 12.14 24.77
CA VAL A 656 15.69 11.99 24.68
C VAL A 656 14.98 13.35 24.55
N VAL A 657 15.48 14.39 25.22
CA VAL A 657 14.92 15.75 25.11
C VAL A 657 15.28 16.42 23.77
N SER A 658 16.50 16.21 23.24
CA SER A 658 16.83 16.66 21.87
C SER A 658 15.96 15.96 20.82
N GLY A 659 15.57 14.70 21.10
CA GLY A 659 14.83 13.83 20.20
C GLY A 659 15.73 13.08 19.21
N ALA A 660 17.04 13.06 19.44
CA ALA A 660 18.03 12.40 18.58
C ALA A 660 17.93 10.88 18.63
N LYS A 661 17.86 10.30 19.84
CA LYS A 661 17.74 8.85 20.05
C LYS A 661 17.10 8.53 21.39
N GLY A 662 16.34 7.43 21.42
CA GLY A 662 15.59 7.00 22.60
C GLY A 662 14.27 7.74 22.81
N SER A 663 13.52 7.29 23.81
CA SER A 663 12.22 7.81 24.22
C SER A 663 12.09 7.80 25.74
N LYS A 664 11.03 8.42 26.28
CA LYS A 664 10.71 8.36 27.72
C LYS A 664 10.56 6.91 28.23
N ILE A 665 10.03 6.01 27.40
CA ILE A 665 9.88 4.59 27.73
C ILE A 665 11.26 3.92 27.90
N ASN A 666 12.24 4.24 27.06
CA ASN A 666 13.58 3.66 27.19
C ASN A 666 14.27 4.08 28.50
N ILE A 667 14.06 5.32 28.96
CA ILE A 667 14.51 5.75 30.28
C ILE A 667 13.81 4.92 31.37
N SER A 668 12.49 4.76 31.30
CA SER A 668 11.73 3.92 32.24
C SER A 668 12.24 2.49 32.33
N GLN A 669 12.52 1.83 31.20
CA GLN A 669 12.88 0.40 31.17
C GLN A 669 14.33 0.15 31.60
N VAL A 670 15.24 1.07 31.31
CA VAL A 670 16.65 0.96 31.73
C VAL A 670 16.81 1.26 33.22
N ILE A 671 16.07 2.23 33.76
CA ILE A 671 16.25 2.74 35.12
C ILE A 671 15.26 2.12 36.12
N ALA A 672 13.97 2.12 35.81
CA ALA A 672 12.90 1.80 36.76
C ALA A 672 12.35 0.38 36.63
N VAL A 673 11.69 0.06 35.52
CA VAL A 673 10.97 -1.22 35.33
C VAL A 673 10.74 -1.50 33.85
N VAL A 674 11.02 -2.73 33.40
CA VAL A 674 10.80 -3.15 32.01
C VAL A 674 9.30 -3.30 31.69
N GLY A 675 8.52 -3.86 32.63
CA GLY A 675 7.06 -3.95 32.59
C GLY A 675 6.49 -5.25 32.02
N GLN A 676 5.16 -5.28 31.83
CA GLN A 676 4.43 -6.45 31.33
C GLN A 676 4.87 -6.88 29.94
N GLN A 677 5.24 -8.15 29.80
CA GLN A 677 5.50 -8.80 28.51
C GLN A 677 4.20 -9.41 27.96
N ASN A 678 3.89 -9.13 26.70
CA ASN A 678 2.70 -9.64 26.03
C ASN A 678 3.08 -10.55 24.87
N VAL A 679 2.19 -11.50 24.57
CA VAL A 679 2.21 -12.36 23.38
C VAL A 679 0.80 -12.37 22.80
N GLU A 680 0.64 -12.10 21.50
CA GLU A 680 -0.66 -11.97 20.82
C GLU A 680 -1.61 -10.95 21.48
N GLY A 681 -1.05 -9.90 22.07
CA GLY A 681 -1.81 -8.86 22.80
C GLY A 681 -2.38 -9.28 24.15
N LYS A 682 -1.99 -10.44 24.69
CA LYS A 682 -2.35 -10.93 26.03
C LYS A 682 -1.10 -11.10 26.90
N ARG A 683 -1.27 -11.15 28.23
CA ARG A 683 -0.22 -11.63 29.15
C ARG A 683 0.18 -13.06 28.80
N ILE A 684 1.45 -13.44 29.07
CA ILE A 684 2.06 -14.72 28.67
C ILE A 684 1.09 -15.91 28.86
N PRO A 685 0.74 -16.67 27.81
CA PRO A 685 -0.23 -17.76 27.91
C PRO A 685 0.30 -18.95 28.73
N PHE A 686 -0.60 -19.78 29.25
CA PHE A 686 -0.23 -21.03 29.92
C PHE A 686 0.20 -22.07 28.87
N GLY A 687 1.51 -22.18 28.63
CA GLY A 687 2.11 -23.20 27.76
C GLY A 687 2.16 -24.60 28.38
N PHE A 688 2.14 -24.70 29.71
CA PHE A 688 2.01 -25.95 30.44
C PHE A 688 0.61 -26.08 31.05
N LYS A 689 0.23 -27.29 31.46
CA LYS A 689 -1.07 -27.59 32.09
C LYS A 689 -1.34 -26.66 33.28
N HIS A 690 -2.20 -25.66 33.04
CA HIS A 690 -2.59 -24.58 33.97
C HIS A 690 -1.45 -23.72 34.52
N ARG A 691 -0.33 -23.55 33.80
CA ARG A 691 0.78 -22.66 34.24
C ARG A 691 1.67 -22.19 33.09
N THR A 692 2.41 -21.11 33.30
CA THR A 692 3.33 -20.53 32.30
C THR A 692 4.67 -21.27 32.24
N LEU A 693 5.24 -21.63 33.39
CA LEU A 693 6.50 -22.37 33.54
C LEU A 693 6.37 -23.46 34.62
N PRO A 694 7.23 -24.50 34.61
CA PRO A 694 7.20 -25.56 35.63
C PRO A 694 7.53 -25.09 37.04
N HIS A 695 8.14 -23.90 37.18
CA HIS A 695 8.50 -23.26 38.46
C HIS A 695 7.30 -22.63 39.19
N PHE A 696 6.22 -22.29 38.47
CA PHE A 696 5.03 -21.71 39.07
C PHE A 696 4.02 -22.79 39.49
N ILE A 697 3.19 -22.44 40.46
CA ILE A 697 2.02 -23.23 40.86
C ILE A 697 0.97 -23.24 39.73
N LYS A 698 -0.01 -24.14 39.83
CA LYS A 698 -1.12 -24.18 38.87
C LYS A 698 -2.08 -23.04 39.14
N ASP A 699 -2.68 -22.52 38.07
CA ASP A 699 -3.67 -21.44 38.04
C ASP A 699 -3.18 -20.14 38.70
N ASP A 700 -1.88 -19.90 38.64
CA ASP A 700 -1.26 -18.64 39.09
C ASP A 700 -1.49 -17.50 38.08
N TYR A 701 -2.34 -16.56 38.47
CA TYR A 701 -2.66 -15.34 37.71
C TYR A 701 -1.86 -14.10 38.13
N GLY A 702 -0.95 -14.25 39.08
CA GLY A 702 -0.10 -13.20 39.60
C GLY A 702 0.79 -12.54 38.54
N PRO A 703 1.31 -11.34 38.80
CA PRO A 703 2.09 -10.57 37.83
C PRO A 703 3.34 -11.33 37.38
N GLU A 704 4.09 -11.93 38.31
CA GLU A 704 5.34 -12.65 38.05
C GLU A 704 5.12 -13.89 37.16
N SER A 705 4.17 -14.76 37.51
CA SER A 705 3.79 -15.94 36.72
C SER A 705 3.38 -15.57 35.30
N ARG A 706 2.70 -14.44 35.12
CA ARG A 706 2.10 -14.01 33.84
C ARG A 706 2.99 -13.04 33.04
N GLY A 707 4.27 -12.91 33.41
CA GLY A 707 5.27 -12.18 32.62
C GLY A 707 5.37 -10.67 32.87
N PHE A 708 4.98 -10.18 34.04
CA PHE A 708 5.39 -8.86 34.49
C PHE A 708 6.85 -8.88 34.90
N VAL A 709 7.66 -8.05 34.25
CA VAL A 709 9.06 -7.85 34.60
C VAL A 709 9.15 -6.62 35.50
N GLU A 710 9.48 -6.83 36.77
CA GLU A 710 9.57 -5.74 37.75
C GLU A 710 10.96 -5.11 37.81
N ASN A 711 11.98 -5.87 37.42
CA ASN A 711 13.35 -5.36 37.37
C ASN A 711 13.57 -4.43 36.16
N SER A 712 14.59 -3.59 36.27
CA SER A 712 15.11 -2.77 35.17
C SER A 712 16.30 -3.46 34.49
N TYR A 713 16.68 -3.00 33.28
CA TYR A 713 17.89 -3.53 32.63
C TYR A 713 19.18 -3.26 33.42
N LEU A 714 19.20 -2.23 34.29
CA LEU A 714 20.31 -1.95 35.19
C LEU A 714 20.39 -2.97 36.35
N ALA A 715 19.25 -3.34 36.93
CA ALA A 715 19.19 -4.34 38.01
C ALA A 715 19.46 -5.77 37.50
N GLY A 716 19.13 -6.04 36.24
CA GLY A 716 19.21 -7.36 35.64
C GLY A 716 17.90 -8.15 35.77
N LEU A 717 17.69 -9.10 34.87
CA LEU A 717 16.46 -9.91 34.81
C LEU A 717 16.65 -11.23 35.55
N THR A 718 15.63 -11.67 36.29
CA THR A 718 15.57 -13.06 36.79
C THR A 718 15.41 -14.04 35.62
N PRO A 719 15.74 -15.34 35.79
CA PRO A 719 15.63 -16.32 34.70
C PRO A 719 14.21 -16.48 34.12
N THR A 720 13.18 -16.32 34.94
CA THR A 720 11.76 -16.35 34.53
C THR A 720 11.40 -15.09 33.73
N GLU A 721 11.73 -13.90 34.24
CA GLU A 721 11.57 -12.63 33.52
C GLU A 721 12.31 -12.62 32.18
N PHE A 722 13.55 -13.11 32.15
CA PHE A 722 14.36 -13.22 30.93
C PHE A 722 13.69 -14.11 29.88
N PHE A 723 13.15 -15.27 30.29
CA PHE A 723 12.45 -16.17 29.37
C PHE A 723 11.17 -15.52 28.81
N PHE A 724 10.35 -14.88 29.67
CA PHE A 724 9.15 -14.18 29.22
C PHE A 724 9.46 -12.98 28.31
N HIS A 725 10.53 -12.24 28.61
CA HIS A 725 11.02 -11.16 27.75
C HIS A 725 11.52 -11.67 26.39
N ALA A 726 12.22 -12.82 26.37
CA ALA A 726 12.63 -13.48 25.14
C ALA A 726 11.43 -13.99 24.31
N MET A 727 10.34 -14.45 24.94
CA MET A 727 9.10 -14.80 24.26
C MET A 727 8.45 -13.60 23.57
N GLY A 728 8.26 -12.48 24.29
CA GLY A 728 7.72 -11.25 23.71
C GLY A 728 8.61 -10.67 22.60
N GLY A 729 9.93 -10.67 22.80
CA GLY A 729 10.90 -10.27 21.78
C GLY A 729 10.86 -11.15 20.53
N ARG A 730 10.59 -12.45 20.67
CA ARG A 730 10.46 -13.39 19.55
C ARG A 730 9.26 -13.10 18.66
N GLU A 731 8.11 -12.71 19.24
CA GLU A 731 6.92 -12.30 18.47
C GLU A 731 7.28 -11.15 17.53
N GLY A 732 7.88 -10.07 18.05
CA GLY A 732 8.29 -8.91 17.26
C GLY A 732 9.26 -9.23 16.10
N LEU A 733 10.18 -10.17 16.31
CA LEU A 733 11.11 -10.63 15.26
C LEU A 733 10.39 -11.41 14.14
N ILE A 734 9.46 -12.31 14.51
CA ILE A 734 8.67 -13.10 13.55
C ILE A 734 7.76 -12.16 12.74
N ASP A 735 7.06 -11.25 13.43
CA ASP A 735 6.15 -10.31 12.79
C ASP A 735 6.87 -9.37 11.82
N THR A 736 8.08 -8.93 12.15
CA THR A 736 8.92 -8.13 11.24
C THR A 736 9.23 -8.91 9.96
N ALA A 737 9.59 -10.19 10.07
CA ALA A 737 9.89 -11.04 8.92
C ALA A 737 8.66 -11.29 8.03
N VAL A 738 7.51 -11.64 8.64
CA VAL A 738 6.26 -11.92 7.91
C VAL A 738 5.72 -10.66 7.23
N LYS A 739 5.60 -9.55 7.98
CA LYS A 739 5.00 -8.31 7.47
C LYS A 739 5.85 -7.65 6.38
N THR A 740 7.18 -7.82 6.39
CA THR A 740 8.06 -7.33 5.31
C THR A 740 7.69 -7.96 3.95
N ALA A 741 7.37 -9.26 3.92
CA ALA A 741 6.94 -9.94 2.70
C ALA A 741 5.55 -9.48 2.24
N GLU A 742 4.59 -9.32 3.17
CA GLU A 742 3.23 -8.88 2.83
C GLU A 742 3.18 -7.44 2.32
N THR A 743 3.85 -6.51 3.02
CA THR A 743 3.89 -5.09 2.66
C THR A 743 4.55 -4.85 1.31
N GLY A 744 5.66 -5.55 1.00
CA GLY A 744 6.28 -5.52 -0.33
C GLY A 744 5.37 -6.06 -1.45
N TYR A 745 4.49 -7.01 -1.16
CA TYR A 745 3.47 -7.47 -2.10
C TYR A 745 2.35 -6.44 -2.30
N ILE A 746 1.86 -5.84 -1.21
CA ILE A 746 0.83 -4.78 -1.24
C ILE A 746 1.34 -3.55 -2.02
N GLN A 747 2.55 -3.07 -1.71
CA GLN A 747 3.23 -1.97 -2.42
C GLN A 747 3.26 -2.22 -3.93
N ARG A 748 3.72 -3.40 -4.35
CA ARG A 748 3.78 -3.77 -5.77
C ARG A 748 2.41 -3.82 -6.42
N ARG A 749 1.37 -4.25 -5.69
CA ARG A 749 0.00 -4.33 -6.21
C ARG A 749 -0.61 -2.94 -6.39
N LEU A 750 -0.45 -2.04 -5.41
CA LEU A 750 -0.87 -0.64 -5.50
C LEU A 750 -0.23 0.08 -6.70
N ILE A 751 1.09 -0.08 -6.87
CA ILE A 751 1.80 0.48 -8.02
C ILE A 751 1.22 -0.10 -9.32
N LYS A 752 1.06 -1.42 -9.43
CA LYS A 752 0.55 -2.04 -10.67
C LYS A 752 -0.91 -1.70 -11.00
N SER A 753 -1.73 -1.29 -10.04
CA SER A 753 -3.07 -0.75 -10.31
C SER A 753 -3.06 0.71 -10.78
N MET A 754 -2.06 1.51 -10.42
CA MET A 754 -2.08 2.98 -10.61
C MET A 754 -0.92 3.54 -11.45
N GLU A 755 -0.01 2.70 -11.95
CA GLU A 755 1.22 3.13 -12.67
C GLU A 755 0.99 3.89 -13.99
N SER A 756 -0.23 3.88 -14.54
CA SER A 756 -0.59 4.64 -15.75
C SER A 756 -1.40 5.90 -15.48
N VAL A 757 -1.72 6.19 -14.21
CA VAL A 757 -2.52 7.35 -13.82
C VAL A 757 -1.61 8.57 -13.68
N MET A 758 -1.87 9.58 -14.49
CA MET A 758 -1.04 10.79 -14.59
C MET A 758 -1.88 12.05 -14.81
N VAL A 759 -1.33 13.21 -14.46
CA VAL A 759 -1.90 14.51 -14.82
C VAL A 759 -1.66 14.78 -16.31
N LYS A 760 -2.69 15.15 -17.05
CA LYS A 760 -2.61 15.53 -18.47
C LYS A 760 -2.50 17.06 -18.63
N TYR A 761 -2.25 17.55 -19.84
CA TYR A 761 -2.11 19.00 -20.12
C TYR A 761 -3.40 19.82 -19.94
N ASP A 762 -4.56 19.18 -19.92
CA ASP A 762 -5.82 19.78 -19.49
C ASP A 762 -5.95 19.86 -17.96
N ALA A 763 -4.90 19.45 -17.22
CA ALA A 763 -4.81 19.25 -15.77
C ALA A 763 -5.91 18.35 -15.16
N THR A 764 -6.46 17.42 -15.96
CA THR A 764 -7.25 16.29 -15.49
C THR A 764 -6.35 15.10 -15.16
N VAL A 765 -6.80 14.22 -14.26
CA VAL A 765 -6.09 12.97 -13.93
C VAL A 765 -6.69 11.84 -14.74
N ARG A 766 -5.88 11.20 -15.60
CA ARG A 766 -6.36 10.12 -16.49
C ARG A 766 -5.46 8.89 -16.48
N ASN A 767 -6.04 7.73 -16.76
CA ASN A 767 -5.32 6.47 -16.94
C ASN A 767 -4.78 6.30 -18.39
N SER A 768 -4.17 5.14 -18.69
CA SER A 768 -3.63 4.83 -20.03
C SER A 768 -4.66 4.83 -21.17
N ILE A 769 -5.94 4.58 -20.87
CA ILE A 769 -7.04 4.59 -21.84
C ILE A 769 -7.81 5.93 -21.85
N ASN A 770 -7.23 6.97 -21.25
CA ASN A 770 -7.76 8.34 -21.16
C ASN A 770 -9.14 8.47 -20.47
N GLN A 771 -9.56 7.46 -19.69
CA GLN A 771 -10.67 7.63 -18.76
C GLN A 771 -10.24 8.60 -17.65
N VAL A 772 -11.12 9.54 -17.33
CA VAL A 772 -10.91 10.54 -16.28
C VAL A 772 -11.16 9.89 -14.92
N VAL A 773 -10.18 10.00 -14.02
CA VAL A 773 -10.27 9.54 -12.63
C VAL A 773 -10.63 10.71 -11.71
N GLN A 774 -10.05 11.89 -11.95
CA GLN A 774 -10.38 13.14 -11.28
C GLN A 774 -10.36 14.30 -12.28
N LEU A 775 -11.28 15.27 -12.13
CA LEU A 775 -11.32 16.48 -12.94
C LEU A 775 -10.13 17.41 -12.65
N ARG A 776 -9.68 17.44 -11.39
CA ARG A 776 -8.45 18.09 -10.94
C ARG A 776 -7.72 17.15 -9.99
N TYR A 777 -6.39 17.12 -10.06
CA TYR A 777 -5.59 16.37 -9.09
C TYR A 777 -5.86 16.89 -7.67
N GLY A 778 -6.04 15.99 -6.70
CA GLY A 778 -6.31 16.40 -5.31
C GLY A 778 -7.66 17.09 -5.07
N GLU A 779 -8.52 17.20 -6.09
CA GLU A 779 -9.75 18.04 -6.11
C GLU A 779 -9.50 19.57 -6.05
N ASP A 780 -8.27 20.02 -5.80
CA ASP A 780 -7.83 21.42 -5.75
C ASP A 780 -6.90 21.85 -6.91
N GLY A 781 -6.24 20.89 -7.58
CA GLY A 781 -5.27 21.11 -8.65
C GLY A 781 -3.84 21.37 -8.18
N LEU A 782 -3.52 21.11 -6.91
CA LEU A 782 -2.26 21.52 -6.28
C LEU A 782 -1.29 20.35 -6.05
N ALA A 783 0.00 20.68 -6.04
CA ALA A 783 1.10 19.76 -5.77
C ALA A 783 1.27 19.51 -4.25
N GLY A 784 1.42 18.25 -3.84
CA GLY A 784 1.42 17.85 -2.43
C GLY A 784 2.61 18.34 -1.61
N GLU A 785 3.70 18.74 -2.26
CA GLU A 785 4.94 19.24 -1.64
C GLU A 785 4.91 20.74 -1.31
N SER A 786 4.00 21.50 -1.94
CA SER A 786 3.93 22.97 -1.84
C SER A 786 2.87 23.49 -0.85
N VAL A 787 2.16 22.58 -0.16
CA VAL A 787 1.09 22.91 0.78
C VAL A 787 1.54 22.85 2.24
N GLU A 788 0.95 23.68 3.10
CA GLU A 788 1.27 23.75 4.53
C GLU A 788 0.01 23.59 5.41
N PHE A 789 0.22 23.20 6.68
CA PHE A 789 -0.85 23.25 7.68
C PHE A 789 -1.13 24.69 8.13
N GLN A 790 -2.36 25.16 7.91
CA GLN A 790 -2.83 26.49 8.28
C GLN A 790 -4.08 26.41 9.18
N ASN A 791 -4.46 27.52 9.81
CA ASN A 791 -5.63 27.59 10.70
C ASN A 791 -6.70 28.54 10.17
N LEU A 792 -7.92 28.03 9.97
CA LEU A 792 -9.09 28.84 9.61
C LEU A 792 -9.59 29.65 10.80
N ALA A 793 -9.35 30.97 10.78
CA ALA A 793 -9.65 31.87 11.89
C ALA A 793 -11.16 32.09 12.16
N THR A 794 -12.04 31.88 11.17
CA THR A 794 -13.50 32.15 11.25
C THR A 794 -14.33 31.02 11.86
N LEU A 795 -13.85 29.77 11.82
CA LEU A 795 -14.65 28.58 12.14
C LEU A 795 -15.03 28.47 13.63
N LYS A 796 -14.00 28.45 14.50
CA LYS A 796 -14.09 28.24 15.95
C LYS A 796 -14.69 29.39 16.79
N PRO A 797 -14.49 30.70 16.50
CA PRO A 797 -14.99 31.75 17.39
C PRO A 797 -16.52 31.79 17.50
N SER A 798 -17.01 32.22 18.67
CA SER A 798 -18.44 32.49 18.90
C SER A 798 -18.95 33.62 17.99
N ASN A 799 -20.26 33.71 17.76
CA ASN A 799 -20.84 34.72 16.87
C ASN A 799 -20.43 36.15 17.27
N LYS A 800 -20.45 36.47 18.58
CA LYS A 800 -20.02 37.75 19.13
C LYS A 800 -18.51 38.01 18.99
N ALA A 801 -17.67 36.98 19.11
CA ALA A 801 -16.23 37.09 18.92
C ALA A 801 -15.85 37.24 17.44
N PHE A 802 -16.58 36.56 16.55
CA PHE A 802 -16.44 36.70 15.09
C PHE A 802 -16.83 38.11 14.64
N GLU A 803 -18.00 38.61 15.05
CA GLU A 803 -18.43 39.98 14.73
C GLU A 803 -17.41 41.02 15.23
N LYS A 804 -16.93 40.90 16.47
CA LYS A 804 -15.90 41.80 17.01
C LYS A 804 -14.59 41.78 16.20
N LYS A 805 -14.22 40.67 15.57
CA LYS A 805 -12.98 40.53 14.78
C LYS A 805 -13.12 40.92 13.31
N ALA A 806 -14.31 40.77 12.72
CA ALA A 806 -14.51 40.92 11.28
C ALA A 806 -15.32 42.18 10.89
N ARG A 807 -16.25 42.66 11.72
CA ARG A 807 -17.11 43.80 11.39
C ARG A 807 -16.37 45.11 11.59
N VAL A 808 -16.18 45.91 10.54
CA VAL A 808 -15.74 47.31 10.66
C VAL A 808 -16.92 48.20 11.11
N VAL A 809 -16.65 49.20 11.95
CA VAL A 809 -17.66 50.16 12.42
C VAL A 809 -17.30 51.54 11.89
N GLY A 810 -17.99 51.97 10.82
CA GLY A 810 -17.78 53.28 10.17
C GLY A 810 -18.72 53.47 8.98
N VAL A 811 -19.03 54.72 8.64
CA VAL A 811 -20.08 55.09 7.65
C VAL A 811 -19.63 54.92 6.19
N LEU A 812 -18.33 54.77 5.94
CA LEU A 812 -17.69 54.87 4.61
C LEU A 812 -17.30 53.53 3.95
N LEU A 813 -17.75 52.38 4.48
CA LEU A 813 -17.36 51.06 3.96
C LEU A 813 -18.57 50.17 3.63
N PRO A 814 -18.55 49.42 2.51
CA PRO A 814 -19.70 48.63 2.08
C PRO A 814 -19.91 47.40 2.97
N PRO A 815 -21.15 47.11 3.42
CA PRO A 815 -21.45 45.98 4.32
C PRO A 815 -21.16 44.60 3.73
N HIS A 816 -21.08 44.50 2.40
CA HIS A 816 -20.91 43.24 1.65
C HIS A 816 -19.64 42.42 1.96
N GLU A 817 -18.56 43.02 2.49
CA GLU A 817 -17.38 42.23 2.93
C GLU A 817 -17.75 41.30 4.10
N PHE A 818 -18.43 41.86 5.11
CA PHE A 818 -18.82 41.12 6.31
C PHE A 818 -19.94 40.11 6.06
N GLU A 819 -20.88 40.43 5.17
CA GLU A 819 -21.92 39.50 4.72
C GLU A 819 -21.31 38.27 4.05
N ARG A 820 -20.39 38.46 3.10
CA ARG A 820 -19.67 37.36 2.45
C ARG A 820 -18.86 36.52 3.44
N MET A 821 -18.16 37.14 4.39
CA MET A 821 -17.47 36.40 5.46
C MET A 821 -18.42 35.62 6.38
N ARG A 822 -19.66 36.05 6.52
CA ARG A 822 -20.70 35.35 7.30
C ARG A 822 -21.23 34.13 6.53
N GLU A 823 -21.42 34.26 5.22
CA GLU A 823 -21.73 33.14 4.31
C GLU A 823 -20.60 32.10 4.31
N ASP A 824 -19.36 32.55 4.06
CA ASP A 824 -18.14 31.73 4.12
C ASP A 824 -18.04 30.93 5.43
N ARG A 825 -18.38 31.55 6.56
CA ARG A 825 -18.34 30.91 7.88
C ARG A 825 -19.38 29.82 8.05
N GLU A 826 -20.54 29.93 7.43
CA GLU A 826 -21.57 28.88 7.45
C GLU A 826 -21.17 27.73 6.51
N VAL A 827 -20.68 28.04 5.31
CA VAL A 827 -20.09 27.07 4.37
C VAL A 827 -19.00 26.25 5.05
N LEU A 828 -18.05 26.90 5.76
CA LEU A 828 -17.00 26.19 6.51
C LEU A 828 -17.55 25.28 7.62
N ARG A 829 -18.69 25.60 8.24
CA ARG A 829 -19.30 24.77 9.30
C ARG A 829 -20.00 23.55 8.74
N VAL A 830 -20.54 23.65 7.54
CA VAL A 830 -21.07 22.52 6.77
C VAL A 830 -19.92 21.61 6.29
N ILE A 831 -18.82 22.18 5.81
CA ILE A 831 -17.62 21.43 5.37
C ILE A 831 -16.88 20.77 6.55
N PHE A 832 -16.78 21.45 7.71
CA PHE A 832 -16.10 20.95 8.90
C PHE A 832 -17.03 20.83 10.13
N PRO A 833 -17.96 19.85 10.19
CA PRO A 833 -18.93 19.72 11.29
C PRO A 833 -18.30 19.52 12.67
N THR A 834 -17.12 18.91 12.73
CA THR A 834 -16.36 18.68 13.98
C THR A 834 -15.66 19.94 14.51
N GLY A 835 -15.64 21.03 13.73
CA GLY A 835 -15.03 22.29 14.11
C GLY A 835 -13.50 22.29 14.15
N ASP A 836 -12.81 21.34 13.50
CA ASP A 836 -11.35 21.43 13.39
C ASP A 836 -10.96 22.60 12.46
N SER A 837 -10.07 23.46 12.95
CA SER A 837 -9.59 24.64 12.24
C SER A 837 -8.35 24.36 11.40
N LYS A 838 -7.67 23.23 11.64
CA LYS A 838 -6.38 22.93 11.04
C LYS A 838 -6.57 22.27 9.68
N VAL A 839 -6.29 23.03 8.62
CA VAL A 839 -6.43 22.60 7.23
C VAL A 839 -5.07 22.55 6.52
N VAL A 840 -5.01 21.90 5.37
CA VAL A 840 -3.85 21.93 4.47
C VAL A 840 -4.18 22.90 3.34
N LEU A 841 -3.34 23.91 3.12
CA LEU A 841 -3.52 24.93 2.09
C LEU A 841 -2.15 25.40 1.55
N PRO A 842 -2.05 25.80 0.27
CA PRO A 842 -0.84 26.43 -0.27
C PRO A 842 -0.57 27.77 0.42
N CYS A 843 0.67 28.25 0.35
CA CYS A 843 1.09 29.60 0.73
C CYS A 843 0.69 30.02 2.17
N ASN A 844 1.62 29.91 3.14
CA ASN A 844 1.34 30.26 4.53
C ASN A 844 1.09 31.77 4.72
N LEU A 845 -0.18 32.19 4.73
CA LEU A 845 -0.57 33.60 4.73
C LEU A 845 -0.03 34.35 5.95
N LEU A 846 -0.06 33.74 7.14
CA LEU A 846 0.42 34.35 8.37
C LEU A 846 1.93 34.58 8.35
N ARG A 847 2.69 33.63 7.78
CA ARG A 847 4.14 33.77 7.61
C ARG A 847 4.48 34.86 6.60
N MET A 848 3.80 34.91 5.45
CA MET A 848 4.02 35.96 4.44
C MET A 848 3.66 37.37 4.96
N ILE A 849 2.59 37.52 5.74
CA ILE A 849 2.26 38.79 6.41
C ILE A 849 3.36 39.19 7.39
N TRP A 850 3.89 38.24 8.17
CA TRP A 850 4.97 38.53 9.11
C TRP A 850 6.28 38.90 8.38
N ASN A 851 6.58 38.25 7.26
CA ASN A 851 7.69 38.62 6.38
C ASN A 851 7.52 40.05 5.84
N ALA A 852 6.33 40.42 5.35
CA ALA A 852 6.03 41.78 4.91
C ALA A 852 6.26 42.81 6.03
N GLN A 853 5.82 42.51 7.27
CA GLN A 853 6.06 43.38 8.43
C GLN A 853 7.56 43.59 8.70
N LYS A 854 8.41 42.59 8.45
CA LYS A 854 9.86 42.68 8.68
C LYS A 854 10.59 43.38 7.54
N ILE A 855 10.25 43.06 6.29
CA ILE A 855 10.83 43.66 5.07
C ILE A 855 10.58 45.18 5.04
N PHE A 856 9.34 45.61 5.28
CA PHE A 856 8.94 47.02 5.26
C PHE A 856 9.04 47.71 6.63
N HIS A 857 9.69 47.07 7.61
CA HIS A 857 9.92 47.58 8.97
C HIS A 857 8.66 48.19 9.63
N ILE A 858 7.51 47.53 9.46
CA ILE A 858 6.21 48.01 9.93
C ILE A 858 6.19 48.12 11.45
N ASN A 859 5.90 49.33 11.96
CA ASN A 859 5.69 49.58 13.38
C ASN A 859 4.20 49.49 13.73
N PRO A 860 3.72 48.40 14.38
CA PRO A 860 2.29 48.20 14.64
C PRO A 860 1.69 49.16 15.68
N ARG A 861 2.51 50.05 16.28
CA ARG A 861 2.03 51.11 17.18
C ARG A 861 1.54 52.35 16.44
N LEU A 862 1.93 52.52 15.18
CA LEU A 862 1.54 53.66 14.34
C LEU A 862 0.25 53.32 13.55
N PRO A 863 -0.55 54.33 13.17
CA PRO A 863 -1.62 54.12 12.20
C PRO A 863 -1.06 53.65 10.86
N SER A 864 -1.85 52.86 10.14
CA SER A 864 -1.51 52.38 8.80
C SER A 864 -2.02 53.36 7.74
N ASP A 865 -1.26 53.51 6.66
CA ASP A 865 -1.58 54.29 5.46
C ASP A 865 -2.47 53.51 4.45
N LEU A 866 -2.82 52.26 4.77
CA LEU A 866 -3.57 51.37 3.88
C LEU A 866 -5.07 51.70 3.91
N HIS A 867 -5.58 52.29 2.83
CA HIS A 867 -7.01 52.57 2.70
C HIS A 867 -7.84 51.26 2.63
N PRO A 868 -8.86 51.06 3.49
CA PRO A 868 -9.58 49.78 3.56
C PRO A 868 -10.26 49.31 2.26
N ILE A 869 -10.66 50.23 1.37
CA ILE A 869 -11.21 49.86 0.05
C ILE A 869 -10.16 49.14 -0.81
N LYS A 870 -8.89 49.58 -0.78
CA LYS A 870 -7.79 48.95 -1.51
C LYS A 870 -7.61 47.49 -1.09
N VAL A 871 -7.87 47.17 0.19
CA VAL A 871 -7.84 45.80 0.71
C VAL A 871 -8.95 44.95 0.08
N VAL A 872 -10.18 45.45 0.08
CA VAL A 872 -11.34 44.73 -0.46
C VAL A 872 -11.23 44.52 -1.98
N GLU A 873 -10.74 45.51 -2.71
CA GLU A 873 -10.55 45.43 -4.16
C GLU A 873 -9.34 44.55 -4.52
N GLY A 874 -8.20 44.72 -3.83
CA GLY A 874 -7.01 43.89 -4.05
C GLY A 874 -7.24 42.40 -3.76
N VAL A 875 -7.98 42.05 -2.71
CA VAL A 875 -8.37 40.65 -2.44
C VAL A 875 -9.34 40.10 -3.49
N LYS A 876 -10.27 40.93 -4.02
CA LYS A 876 -11.16 40.52 -5.12
C LYS A 876 -10.40 40.35 -6.45
N GLU A 877 -9.41 41.18 -6.72
CA GLU A 877 -8.57 41.07 -7.91
C GLU A 877 -7.66 39.85 -7.83
N LEU A 878 -6.96 39.65 -6.71
CA LEU A 878 -6.14 38.46 -6.46
C LEU A 878 -6.96 37.18 -6.61
N SER A 879 -8.17 37.13 -6.03
CA SER A 879 -9.08 35.98 -6.17
C SER A 879 -9.42 35.63 -7.63
N LYS A 880 -9.37 36.59 -8.57
CA LYS A 880 -9.51 36.32 -10.01
C LYS A 880 -8.23 35.83 -10.69
N LYS A 881 -7.04 36.22 -10.19
CA LYS A 881 -5.74 35.81 -10.75
C LYS A 881 -5.34 34.39 -10.36
N LEU A 882 -5.84 33.89 -9.24
CA LEU A 882 -5.59 32.54 -8.73
C LEU A 882 -6.36 31.48 -9.54
N VAL A 883 -5.96 31.23 -10.80
CA VAL A 883 -6.65 30.34 -11.75
C VAL A 883 -6.08 28.91 -11.72
N ILE A 884 -6.97 27.92 -11.64
CA ILE A 884 -6.68 26.47 -11.75
C ILE A 884 -7.39 25.87 -12.97
N VAL A 885 -8.67 26.23 -13.16
CA VAL A 885 -9.48 25.88 -14.33
C VAL A 885 -9.51 27.08 -15.26
N ASN A 886 -8.89 26.94 -16.43
CA ASN A 886 -8.97 27.95 -17.48
C ASN A 886 -10.24 27.75 -18.33
N GLY A 887 -10.98 28.83 -18.60
CA GLY A 887 -12.21 28.85 -19.38
C GLY A 887 -13.26 29.83 -18.85
N ASP A 888 -13.85 30.64 -19.75
CA ASP A 888 -14.89 31.63 -19.42
C ASP A 888 -16.32 31.05 -19.42
N ASP A 889 -16.49 29.80 -19.87
CA ASP A 889 -17.79 29.14 -19.90
C ASP A 889 -18.34 28.93 -18.47
N PRO A 890 -19.68 28.84 -18.30
CA PRO A 890 -20.28 28.74 -16.96
C PRO A 890 -19.81 27.52 -16.16
N LEU A 891 -19.47 26.41 -16.82
CA LEU A 891 -19.03 25.18 -16.17
C LEU A 891 -17.59 25.32 -15.65
N SER A 892 -16.67 25.83 -16.47
CA SER A 892 -15.29 26.13 -16.06
C SER A 892 -15.25 27.16 -14.93
N ARG A 893 -16.10 28.20 -14.97
CA ARG A 893 -16.20 29.18 -13.88
C ARG A 893 -16.70 28.55 -12.57
N GLN A 894 -17.70 27.67 -12.61
CA GLN A 894 -18.14 26.95 -11.41
C GLN A 894 -17.06 25.99 -10.88
N ALA A 895 -16.37 25.28 -11.77
CA ALA A 895 -15.28 24.39 -11.40
C ALA A 895 -14.09 25.16 -10.79
N GLN A 896 -13.79 26.35 -11.32
CA GLN A 896 -12.77 27.25 -10.78
C GLN A 896 -13.13 27.78 -9.39
N GLU A 897 -14.37 28.21 -9.20
CA GLU A 897 -14.88 28.65 -7.89
C GLU A 897 -14.77 27.52 -6.87
N ASN A 898 -15.20 26.31 -7.23
CA ASN A 898 -15.13 25.14 -6.35
C ASN A 898 -13.69 24.76 -5.99
N ALA A 899 -12.79 24.66 -6.97
CA ALA A 899 -11.39 24.27 -6.76
C ALA A 899 -10.63 25.25 -5.85
N THR A 900 -10.97 26.55 -5.91
CA THR A 900 -10.31 27.59 -5.10
C THR A 900 -11.11 28.03 -3.87
N LEU A 901 -12.29 27.46 -3.63
CA LEU A 901 -13.24 27.90 -2.60
C LEU A 901 -12.61 28.02 -1.21
N LEU A 902 -11.96 26.95 -0.74
CA LEU A 902 -11.40 26.88 0.60
C LEU A 902 -10.23 27.87 0.79
N PHE A 903 -9.37 28.02 -0.23
CA PHE A 903 -8.27 28.97 -0.20
C PHE A 903 -8.78 30.41 -0.24
N ASN A 904 -9.77 30.71 -1.10
CA ASN A 904 -10.40 32.02 -1.18
C ASN A 904 -11.12 32.43 0.13
N ILE A 905 -11.76 31.48 0.83
CA ILE A 905 -12.32 31.72 2.17
C ILE A 905 -11.20 32.06 3.18
N HIS A 906 -10.09 31.32 3.16
CA HIS A 906 -8.94 31.59 4.05
C HIS A 906 -8.27 32.93 3.75
N LEU A 907 -8.18 33.30 2.47
CA LEU A 907 -7.68 34.57 1.97
C LEU A 907 -8.55 35.73 2.53
N ARG A 908 -9.88 35.68 2.32
CA ARG A 908 -10.83 36.67 2.87
C ARG A 908 -10.83 36.74 4.40
N SER A 909 -10.73 35.58 5.07
CA SER A 909 -10.62 35.45 6.54
C SER A 909 -9.35 36.11 7.13
N THR A 910 -8.26 36.14 6.35
CA THR A 910 -6.95 36.58 6.82
C THR A 910 -6.64 38.02 6.41
N LEU A 911 -6.96 38.39 5.17
CA LEU A 911 -6.75 39.72 4.60
C LEU A 911 -8.00 40.62 4.68
N CYS A 912 -8.90 40.42 5.64
CA CYS A 912 -10.03 41.33 5.81
C CYS A 912 -9.58 42.72 6.26
N SER A 913 -10.32 43.74 5.82
CA SER A 913 -10.02 45.16 6.05
C SER A 913 -9.74 45.49 7.52
N ARG A 914 -10.54 44.95 8.44
CA ARG A 914 -10.37 45.13 9.89
C ARG A 914 -9.04 44.58 10.41
N ARG A 915 -8.62 43.37 10.02
CA ARG A 915 -7.39 42.76 10.53
C ARG A 915 -6.14 43.43 9.95
N MET A 916 -6.20 43.88 8.71
CA MET A 916 -5.14 44.70 8.12
C MET A 916 -5.01 46.05 8.82
N ALA A 917 -6.12 46.70 9.15
CA ALA A 917 -6.14 47.99 9.86
C ALA A 917 -5.80 47.90 11.35
N GLU A 918 -6.19 46.84 12.07
CA GLU A 918 -6.01 46.73 13.54
C GLU A 918 -4.86 45.81 13.97
N GLU A 919 -4.78 44.58 13.44
CA GLU A 919 -3.83 43.54 13.87
C GLU A 919 -2.47 43.66 13.15
N PHE A 920 -2.47 43.77 11.82
CA PHE A 920 -1.24 43.63 11.02
C PHE A 920 -0.58 44.96 10.63
N ARG A 921 -1.36 46.05 10.51
CA ARG A 921 -0.90 47.44 10.29
C ARG A 921 -0.01 47.64 9.06
N LEU A 922 -0.18 46.82 8.00
CA LEU A 922 0.61 46.91 6.76
C LEU A 922 0.48 48.28 6.08
N SER A 923 1.52 48.73 5.37
CA SER A 923 1.46 49.90 4.49
C SER A 923 0.82 49.56 3.14
N GLY A 924 0.53 50.59 2.32
CA GLY A 924 0.02 50.40 0.95
C GLY A 924 0.96 49.56 0.08
N GLU A 925 2.27 49.77 0.20
CA GLU A 925 3.33 49.06 -0.53
C GLU A 925 3.52 47.62 -0.01
N ALA A 926 3.54 47.43 1.32
CA ALA A 926 3.68 46.10 1.93
C ALA A 926 2.49 45.19 1.61
N PHE A 927 1.29 45.77 1.42
CA PHE A 927 0.10 45.05 0.99
C PHE A 927 0.19 44.63 -0.49
N ASP A 928 0.64 45.51 -1.38
CA ASP A 928 0.80 45.19 -2.81
C ASP A 928 1.86 44.10 -3.02
N TRP A 929 2.98 44.18 -2.29
CA TRP A 929 4.01 43.12 -2.26
C TRP A 929 3.43 41.78 -1.81
N LEU A 930 2.61 41.78 -0.75
CA LEU A 930 1.99 40.57 -0.22
C LEU A 930 1.03 39.92 -1.24
N LEU A 931 0.24 40.71 -1.98
CA LEU A 931 -0.65 40.17 -3.02
C LEU A 931 0.15 39.51 -4.15
N GLY A 932 1.24 40.15 -4.61
CA GLY A 932 2.12 39.59 -5.65
C GLY A 932 2.85 38.32 -5.22
N GLU A 933 3.31 38.25 -3.97
CA GLU A 933 3.95 37.05 -3.42
C GLU A 933 2.96 35.88 -3.26
N ILE A 934 1.71 36.16 -2.85
CA ILE A 934 0.65 35.13 -2.81
C ILE A 934 0.37 34.58 -4.21
N GLU A 935 0.24 35.43 -5.23
CA GLU A 935 0.02 35.01 -6.62
C GLU A 935 1.17 34.14 -7.13
N SER A 936 2.42 34.60 -6.94
CA SER A 936 3.64 33.88 -7.34
C SER A 936 3.74 32.50 -6.68
N LYS A 937 3.57 32.43 -5.35
CA LYS A 937 3.66 31.18 -4.59
C LYS A 937 2.50 30.23 -4.86
N PHE A 938 1.30 30.73 -5.18
CA PHE A 938 0.17 29.90 -5.55
C PHE A 938 0.38 29.25 -6.92
N ASN A 939 0.84 30.02 -7.90
CA ASN A 939 1.16 29.50 -9.24
C ASN A 939 2.31 28.47 -9.21
N GLN A 940 3.27 28.62 -8.30
CA GLN A 940 4.31 27.61 -8.03
C GLN A 940 3.78 26.32 -7.36
N ALA A 941 2.59 26.35 -6.76
CA ALA A 941 1.98 25.20 -6.08
C ALA A 941 1.03 24.39 -6.97
N ILE A 942 0.85 24.76 -8.24
CA ILE A 942 -0.03 24.03 -9.19
C ILE A 942 0.65 22.72 -9.63
N ALA A 943 -0.12 21.63 -9.64
CA ALA A 943 0.39 20.31 -10.07
C ALA A 943 0.81 20.32 -11.55
N HIS A 944 2.01 19.80 -11.83
CA HIS A 944 2.59 19.88 -13.17
C HIS A 944 2.01 18.79 -14.12
N PRO A 945 1.54 19.16 -15.33
CA PRO A 945 1.18 18.18 -16.35
C PRO A 945 2.34 17.23 -16.68
N GLY A 946 2.04 15.94 -16.79
CA GLY A 946 3.04 14.89 -16.92
C GLY A 946 3.35 14.14 -15.63
N GLU A 947 2.96 14.67 -14.45
CA GLU A 947 3.24 14.03 -13.17
C GLU A 947 2.54 12.65 -13.05
N MET A 948 3.32 11.64 -12.64
CA MET A 948 2.89 10.24 -12.50
C MET A 948 2.19 9.99 -11.14
N VAL A 949 1.16 10.79 -10.85
CA VAL A 949 0.47 10.86 -9.55
C VAL A 949 -0.03 9.52 -9.03
N GLY A 950 -0.41 8.57 -9.89
CA GLY A 950 -0.83 7.24 -9.45
C GLY A 950 0.29 6.38 -8.90
N ALA A 951 1.50 6.48 -9.47
CA ALA A 951 2.68 5.80 -8.95
C ALA A 951 3.14 6.46 -7.64
N LEU A 952 3.07 7.80 -7.56
CA LEU A 952 3.37 8.57 -6.35
C LEU A 952 2.42 8.18 -5.21
N ALA A 953 1.10 8.25 -5.43
CA ALA A 953 0.09 7.88 -4.45
C ALA A 953 0.22 6.42 -3.96
N ALA A 954 0.52 5.48 -4.88
CA ALA A 954 0.80 4.09 -4.51
C ALA A 954 1.97 3.96 -3.54
N GLN A 955 3.06 4.70 -3.79
CA GLN A 955 4.24 4.70 -2.93
C GLN A 955 3.96 5.39 -1.59
N SER A 956 3.32 6.56 -1.62
CA SER A 956 2.93 7.35 -0.45
C SER A 956 2.03 6.59 0.52
N LEU A 957 1.16 5.70 0.01
CA LEU A 957 0.28 4.85 0.82
C LEU A 957 0.97 3.61 1.38
N GLY A 958 1.83 2.96 0.60
CA GLY A 958 2.41 1.67 0.99
C GLY A 958 3.78 1.74 1.69
N GLU A 959 4.52 2.84 1.59
CA GLU A 959 5.70 3.07 2.43
C GLU A 959 5.35 3.13 3.93
N PRO A 960 4.35 3.91 4.40
CA PRO A 960 3.94 3.93 5.81
C PRO A 960 3.40 2.59 6.28
N ALA A 961 2.80 1.81 5.37
CA ALA A 961 2.34 0.46 5.69
C ALA A 961 3.49 -0.47 6.12
N THR A 962 4.72 -0.23 5.67
CA THR A 962 5.93 -0.91 6.20
C THR A 962 6.25 -0.51 7.63
N GLN A 963 6.03 0.75 8.01
CA GLN A 963 6.29 1.28 9.36
C GLN A 963 5.18 0.91 10.37
N MET A 964 3.91 0.83 9.93
CA MET A 964 2.76 0.45 10.78
C MET A 964 2.91 -0.95 11.39
N THR A 965 3.77 -1.80 10.82
CA THR A 965 4.07 -3.16 11.27
C THR A 965 4.54 -3.25 12.72
N LEU A 966 5.28 -2.24 13.18
CA LEU A 966 5.90 -2.14 14.51
C LEU A 966 4.97 -1.46 15.53
N ASN A 967 4.30 -0.38 15.13
CA ASN A 967 3.58 0.50 16.07
C ASN A 967 2.26 -0.07 16.60
N THR A 968 1.73 -1.16 16.03
CA THR A 968 0.40 -1.68 16.39
C THR A 968 0.33 -2.23 17.82
N PHE A 969 1.45 -2.72 18.38
CA PHE A 969 1.47 -3.37 19.70
C PHE A 969 1.55 -2.40 20.90
N HIS A 970 2.01 -1.16 20.71
CA HIS A 970 2.11 -0.19 21.81
C HIS A 970 0.75 0.33 22.32
N TYR A 971 -0.35 0.00 21.62
CA TYR A 971 -1.73 0.31 22.01
C TYR A 971 -2.50 -0.90 22.58
N ALA A 972 -1.83 -2.02 22.83
CA ALA A 972 -2.44 -3.21 23.44
C ALA A 972 -2.77 -2.96 24.93
N GLY A 973 -3.96 -2.41 25.18
CA GLY A 973 -4.46 -2.12 26.53
C GLY A 973 -5.84 -1.43 26.61
N VAL A 974 -6.39 -0.92 25.50
CA VAL A 974 -7.72 -0.30 25.46
C VAL A 974 -8.78 -1.31 24.98
N SER A 975 -9.17 -2.21 25.87
CA SER A 975 -9.94 -3.44 25.57
C SER A 975 -11.42 -3.27 25.17
N ALA A 976 -11.83 -2.12 24.65
CA ALA A 976 -13.23 -1.87 24.28
C ALA A 976 -13.66 -2.49 22.92
N LYS A 977 -12.70 -2.82 22.03
CA LYS A 977 -12.91 -3.54 20.77
C LYS A 977 -11.56 -3.99 20.18
N ASN A 978 -11.36 -5.30 20.00
CA ASN A 978 -10.24 -5.86 19.25
C ASN A 978 -10.46 -5.65 17.74
N VAL A 979 -10.33 -4.42 17.24
CA VAL A 979 -10.44 -4.12 15.80
C VAL A 979 -9.15 -4.55 15.09
N THR A 980 -9.26 -5.16 13.90
CA THR A 980 -8.07 -5.35 13.06
C THR A 980 -7.51 -4.01 12.60
N LEU A 981 -6.24 -3.75 12.94
CA LEU A 981 -5.50 -2.54 12.57
C LEU A 981 -4.26 -2.91 11.73
N GLY A 982 -3.59 -1.89 11.19
CA GLY A 982 -2.33 -2.06 10.44
C GLY A 982 -2.47 -2.86 9.14
N VAL A 983 -1.41 -3.61 8.80
CA VAL A 983 -1.28 -4.33 7.51
C VAL A 983 -2.41 -5.35 7.26
N PRO A 984 -2.87 -6.17 8.24
CA PRO A 984 -4.01 -7.06 8.04
C PRO A 984 -5.29 -6.32 7.60
N ARG A 985 -5.55 -5.13 8.17
CA ARG A 985 -6.71 -4.32 7.80
C ARG A 985 -6.56 -3.70 6.42
N LEU A 986 -5.37 -3.19 6.10
CA LEU A 986 -5.07 -2.68 4.75
C LEU A 986 -5.23 -3.76 3.68
N LYS A 987 -4.83 -5.01 3.99
CA LYS A 987 -5.04 -6.18 3.14
C LYS A 987 -6.52 -6.51 2.93
N GLU A 988 -7.35 -6.45 3.96
CA GLU A 988 -8.81 -6.61 3.85
C GLU A 988 -9.45 -5.56 2.94
N LEU A 989 -9.06 -4.28 3.12
CA LEU A 989 -9.60 -3.15 2.37
C LEU A 989 -9.23 -3.23 0.89
N ILE A 990 -7.95 -3.41 0.55
CA ILE A 990 -7.50 -3.49 -0.85
C ILE A 990 -8.00 -4.79 -1.53
N ASN A 991 -8.26 -5.86 -0.78
CA ASN A 991 -8.86 -7.08 -1.32
C ASN A 991 -10.40 -6.99 -1.47
N ILE A 992 -11.05 -5.98 -0.88
CA ILE A 992 -12.51 -5.89 -0.74
C ILE A 992 -13.08 -7.21 -0.17
N SER A 993 -12.55 -7.63 0.98
CA SER A 993 -12.93 -8.93 1.58
C SER A 993 -14.41 -8.94 1.99
N LYS A 994 -15.21 -9.83 1.38
CA LYS A 994 -16.63 -10.06 1.74
C LYS A 994 -16.82 -10.51 3.20
N LYS A 995 -15.78 -11.10 3.81
CA LYS A 995 -15.75 -11.51 5.22
C LYS A 995 -14.56 -10.84 5.91
N PRO A 996 -14.71 -9.60 6.41
CA PRO A 996 -13.68 -8.97 7.25
C PRO A 996 -13.58 -9.72 8.58
N LYS A 997 -12.41 -9.74 9.23
CA LYS A 997 -12.21 -10.46 10.50
C LYS A 997 -13.02 -9.87 11.65
N THR A 998 -13.14 -8.55 11.70
CA THR A 998 -13.80 -7.81 12.80
C THR A 998 -14.80 -6.81 12.23
N PRO A 999 -15.96 -7.27 11.72
CA PRO A 999 -17.05 -6.37 11.38
C PRO A 999 -17.49 -5.63 12.64
N SER A 1000 -17.66 -4.31 12.56
CA SER A 1000 -18.10 -3.49 13.67
C SER A 1000 -19.02 -2.38 13.18
N LEU A 1001 -19.96 -2.00 14.02
CA LEU A 1001 -20.90 -0.92 13.79
C LEU A 1001 -20.75 0.12 14.90
N THR A 1002 -20.84 1.39 14.53
CA THR A 1002 -20.93 2.52 15.46
C THR A 1002 -22.29 3.15 15.25
N VAL A 1003 -23.20 2.94 16.21
CA VAL A 1003 -24.56 3.48 16.18
C VAL A 1003 -24.57 4.77 17.00
N PHE A 1004 -24.92 5.89 16.37
CA PHE A 1004 -25.16 7.15 17.07
C PHE A 1004 -26.62 7.20 17.53
N LEU A 1005 -26.82 7.56 18.81
CA LEU A 1005 -28.14 7.68 19.41
C LEU A 1005 -28.73 9.08 19.14
N LEU A 1006 -30.05 9.20 19.18
CA LEU A 1006 -30.79 10.44 18.88
C LEU A 1006 -31.56 10.96 20.10
N GLY A 1007 -31.68 12.29 20.21
CA GLY A 1007 -32.47 12.92 21.26
C GLY A 1007 -31.93 12.63 22.67
N GLN A 1008 -32.82 12.20 23.58
CA GLN A 1008 -32.47 11.98 24.99
C GLN A 1008 -31.63 10.70 25.21
N SER A 1009 -31.80 9.65 24.41
CA SER A 1009 -31.01 8.40 24.61
C SER A 1009 -29.52 8.58 24.33
N ALA A 1010 -29.13 9.64 23.63
CA ALA A 1010 -27.72 10.03 23.48
C ALA A 1010 -27.09 10.63 24.74
N ARG A 1011 -27.89 11.02 25.74
CA ARG A 1011 -27.45 11.62 27.01
C ARG A 1011 -27.71 10.73 28.22
N ASP A 1012 -28.67 9.82 28.10
CA ASP A 1012 -29.19 8.97 29.17
C ASP A 1012 -28.73 7.51 29.00
N ALA A 1013 -27.98 7.01 29.98
CA ALA A 1013 -27.38 5.69 29.96
C ALA A 1013 -28.41 4.54 30.03
N GLU A 1014 -29.55 4.72 30.71
CA GLU A 1014 -30.57 3.66 30.77
C GLU A 1014 -31.26 3.49 29.42
N ARG A 1015 -31.66 4.61 28.80
CA ARG A 1015 -32.24 4.60 27.45
C ARG A 1015 -31.24 4.14 26.38
N ALA A 1016 -29.94 4.35 26.61
CA ALA A 1016 -28.90 3.73 25.79
C ALA A 1016 -28.83 2.21 25.98
N LYS A 1017 -28.99 1.69 27.22
CA LYS A 1017 -29.10 0.24 27.49
C LYS A 1017 -30.34 -0.35 26.82
N ASP A 1018 -31.49 0.33 26.84
CA ASP A 1018 -32.71 -0.14 26.14
C ASP A 1018 -32.49 -0.33 24.63
N ILE A 1019 -31.79 0.61 23.98
CA ILE A 1019 -31.45 0.50 22.56
C ILE A 1019 -30.41 -0.60 22.33
N LEU A 1020 -29.44 -0.77 23.23
CA LEU A 1020 -28.46 -1.86 23.18
C LEU A 1020 -29.15 -3.24 23.23
N CYS A 1021 -30.08 -3.45 24.17
CA CYS A 1021 -30.82 -4.72 24.31
C CYS A 1021 -31.65 -5.04 23.05
N ARG A 1022 -32.21 -4.03 22.37
CA ARG A 1022 -32.95 -4.21 21.10
C ARG A 1022 -32.06 -4.53 19.90
N LEU A 1023 -30.78 -4.14 19.94
CA LEU A 1023 -29.81 -4.38 18.87
C LEU A 1023 -28.94 -5.63 19.10
N GLU A 1024 -28.76 -6.06 20.36
CA GLU A 1024 -28.00 -7.27 20.66
C GLU A 1024 -28.82 -8.52 20.29
N HIS A 1025 -28.38 -9.21 19.24
CA HIS A 1025 -28.96 -10.49 18.87
C HIS A 1025 -28.92 -11.48 20.06
N THR A 1026 -30.11 -11.84 20.53
CA THR A 1026 -30.35 -12.75 21.65
C THR A 1026 -31.05 -13.99 21.10
N THR A 1027 -30.51 -15.17 21.43
CA THR A 1027 -31.16 -16.47 21.18
C THR A 1027 -31.56 -17.08 22.51
N LEU A 1028 -32.52 -18.01 22.50
CA LEU A 1028 -33.00 -18.70 23.71
C LEU A 1028 -31.82 -19.32 24.49
N ARG A 1029 -30.86 -19.92 23.79
CA ARG A 1029 -29.61 -20.47 24.35
C ARG A 1029 -28.78 -19.48 25.20
N LYS A 1030 -28.89 -18.15 25.02
CA LYS A 1030 -28.20 -17.16 25.87
C LYS A 1030 -28.89 -16.89 27.21
N VAL A 1031 -30.17 -17.25 27.34
CA VAL A 1031 -30.97 -17.08 28.56
C VAL A 1031 -31.30 -18.42 29.22
N THR A 1032 -31.24 -19.54 28.50
CA THR A 1032 -31.42 -20.88 29.05
C THR A 1032 -30.26 -21.32 29.95
N ALA A 1033 -30.60 -21.77 31.16
CA ALA A 1033 -29.69 -22.43 32.09
C ALA A 1033 -29.54 -23.93 31.78
N ASN A 1034 -30.65 -24.64 31.53
CA ASN A 1034 -30.66 -26.03 31.05
C ASN A 1034 -31.95 -26.39 30.30
N THR A 1035 -31.91 -27.52 29.60
CA THR A 1035 -33.03 -28.12 28.90
C THR A 1035 -33.13 -29.61 29.27
N ALA A 1036 -34.32 -30.07 29.62
CA ALA A 1036 -34.58 -31.47 29.97
C ALA A 1036 -35.87 -31.95 29.30
N ILE A 1037 -35.83 -33.15 28.72
CA ILE A 1037 -37.02 -33.80 28.14
C ILE A 1037 -37.56 -34.81 29.16
N TYR A 1038 -38.85 -34.69 29.46
CA TYR A 1038 -39.60 -35.58 30.33
C TYR A 1038 -40.67 -36.31 29.53
N TYR A 1039 -40.89 -37.58 29.85
CA TYR A 1039 -42.10 -38.29 29.44
C TYR A 1039 -43.15 -38.06 30.53
N ASP A 1040 -44.14 -37.22 30.24
CA ASP A 1040 -45.13 -36.70 31.18
C ASP A 1040 -46.54 -37.04 30.66
N PRO A 1041 -47.00 -38.29 30.85
CA PRO A 1041 -48.05 -38.92 30.04
C PRO A 1041 -49.45 -38.31 30.22
N ASN A 1042 -49.68 -37.57 31.30
CA ASN A 1042 -50.89 -36.78 31.50
C ASN A 1042 -50.53 -35.28 31.43
N PRO A 1043 -51.22 -34.46 30.62
CA PRO A 1043 -51.05 -33.01 30.65
C PRO A 1043 -51.47 -32.37 31.99
N GLN A 1044 -52.44 -32.94 32.68
CA GLN A 1044 -53.05 -32.37 33.90
C GLN A 1044 -52.34 -32.73 35.21
N SER A 1045 -51.39 -33.67 35.20
CA SER A 1045 -50.66 -34.10 36.40
C SER A 1045 -49.23 -34.40 36.01
N THR A 1046 -48.23 -33.79 36.66
CA THR A 1046 -46.86 -33.85 36.18
C THR A 1046 -45.92 -34.70 37.05
N VAL A 1047 -44.99 -35.38 36.40
CA VAL A 1047 -43.90 -36.12 37.06
C VAL A 1047 -42.91 -35.18 37.78
N VAL A 1048 -42.87 -33.89 37.43
CA VAL A 1048 -41.96 -32.90 38.04
C VAL A 1048 -42.63 -32.20 39.23
N ALA A 1049 -42.29 -32.62 40.45
CA ALA A 1049 -42.90 -32.11 41.69
C ALA A 1049 -42.80 -30.58 41.86
N GLU A 1050 -41.72 -29.95 41.40
CA GLU A 1050 -41.54 -28.48 41.45
C GLU A 1050 -42.59 -27.70 40.64
N ASP A 1051 -43.15 -28.33 39.60
CA ASP A 1051 -44.05 -27.66 38.66
C ASP A 1051 -45.54 -27.97 38.94
N GLN A 1052 -45.82 -28.91 39.84
CA GLN A 1052 -47.14 -29.50 40.05
C GLN A 1052 -48.20 -28.48 40.51
N GLU A 1053 -47.82 -27.47 41.29
CA GLU A 1053 -48.73 -26.46 41.82
C GLU A 1053 -49.27 -25.54 40.71
N TRP A 1054 -48.40 -24.93 39.91
CA TRP A 1054 -48.79 -23.97 38.88
C TRP A 1054 -49.33 -24.65 37.61
N VAL A 1055 -48.91 -25.88 37.30
CA VAL A 1055 -49.47 -26.65 36.18
C VAL A 1055 -50.93 -27.03 36.43
N ASN A 1056 -51.30 -27.37 37.67
CA ASN A 1056 -52.69 -27.61 38.03
C ASN A 1056 -53.55 -26.37 37.78
N VAL A 1057 -53.12 -25.21 38.31
CA VAL A 1057 -53.82 -23.93 38.16
C VAL A 1057 -54.02 -23.56 36.69
N TYR A 1058 -53.02 -23.77 35.83
CA TYR A 1058 -53.12 -23.49 34.40
C TYR A 1058 -54.18 -24.34 33.67
N TYR A 1059 -54.43 -25.57 34.13
CA TYR A 1059 -55.38 -26.51 33.52
C TYR A 1059 -56.74 -26.60 34.23
N GLU A 1060 -57.01 -25.80 35.28
CA GLU A 1060 -58.31 -25.74 35.95
C GLU A 1060 -59.44 -25.20 35.04
N MET A 1061 -59.10 -24.36 34.05
CA MET A 1061 -60.00 -23.91 32.99
C MET A 1061 -59.27 -23.90 31.64
N PRO A 1062 -59.27 -25.03 30.88
CA PRO A 1062 -58.53 -25.14 29.63
C PRO A 1062 -59.25 -24.49 28.44
N ASP A 1063 -58.57 -23.58 27.74
CA ASP A 1063 -59.07 -22.89 26.54
C ASP A 1063 -59.00 -23.74 25.24
N PHE A 1064 -58.49 -24.97 25.32
CA PHE A 1064 -58.18 -25.83 24.16
C PHE A 1064 -58.35 -27.33 24.48
N ASP A 1065 -58.48 -28.16 23.45
CA ASP A 1065 -58.67 -29.61 23.62
C ASP A 1065 -57.38 -30.31 24.08
N VAL A 1066 -57.41 -30.73 25.34
CA VAL A 1066 -56.30 -31.41 26.04
C VAL A 1066 -55.93 -32.76 25.40
N ALA A 1067 -56.85 -33.39 24.64
CA ALA A 1067 -56.59 -34.66 23.96
C ALA A 1067 -55.58 -34.56 22.80
N ARG A 1068 -55.31 -33.35 22.30
CA ARG A 1068 -54.35 -33.11 21.19
C ARG A 1068 -52.90 -32.99 21.67
N ILE A 1069 -52.63 -32.99 22.96
CA ILE A 1069 -51.30 -32.70 23.52
C ILE A 1069 -50.43 -33.97 23.57
N SER A 1070 -49.17 -33.87 23.13
CA SER A 1070 -48.18 -34.94 23.25
C SER A 1070 -47.81 -35.28 24.70
N PRO A 1071 -47.54 -36.57 25.02
CA PRO A 1071 -47.01 -36.99 26.31
C PRO A 1071 -45.52 -36.60 26.51
N TRP A 1072 -44.83 -36.15 25.46
CA TRP A 1072 -43.46 -35.66 25.57
C TRP A 1072 -43.43 -34.17 25.91
N LEU A 1073 -42.73 -33.84 27.00
CA LEU A 1073 -42.58 -32.50 27.53
C LEU A 1073 -41.11 -32.06 27.46
N LEU A 1074 -40.85 -30.92 26.80
CA LEU A 1074 -39.57 -30.21 26.92
C LEU A 1074 -39.68 -29.16 28.02
N ARG A 1075 -38.86 -29.26 29.06
CA ARG A 1075 -38.73 -28.29 30.15
C ARG A 1075 -37.43 -27.50 29.97
N VAL A 1076 -37.54 -26.18 29.98
CA VAL A 1076 -36.42 -25.23 29.82
C VAL A 1076 -36.35 -24.38 31.08
N GLU A 1077 -35.26 -24.47 31.83
CA GLU A 1077 -34.96 -23.55 32.94
C GLU A 1077 -34.21 -22.33 32.40
N LEU A 1078 -34.62 -21.13 32.78
CA LEU A 1078 -34.07 -19.84 32.31
C LEU A 1078 -33.32 -19.11 33.44
N ASP A 1079 -32.18 -18.50 33.12
CA ASP A 1079 -31.37 -17.73 34.05
C ASP A 1079 -31.93 -16.30 34.25
N ARG A 1080 -32.43 -16.05 35.46
CA ARG A 1080 -32.95 -14.76 35.91
C ARG A 1080 -31.97 -13.61 35.75
N LYS A 1081 -30.65 -13.84 35.84
CA LYS A 1081 -29.64 -12.79 35.65
C LYS A 1081 -29.63 -12.31 34.20
N HIS A 1082 -29.56 -13.25 33.24
CA HIS A 1082 -29.57 -12.93 31.82
C HIS A 1082 -30.93 -12.40 31.32
N MET A 1083 -32.06 -12.83 31.92
CA MET A 1083 -33.38 -12.25 31.67
C MET A 1083 -33.44 -10.77 32.11
N THR A 1084 -33.04 -10.47 33.35
CA THR A 1084 -33.05 -9.10 33.90
C THR A 1084 -32.11 -8.17 33.13
N ASP A 1085 -30.90 -8.60 32.79
CA ASP A 1085 -29.93 -7.77 32.08
C ASP A 1085 -30.37 -7.36 30.67
N ARG A 1086 -31.20 -8.20 30.03
CA ARG A 1086 -31.74 -8.02 28.67
C ARG A 1086 -33.14 -7.41 28.66
N LYS A 1087 -33.77 -7.20 29.83
CA LYS A 1087 -35.16 -6.75 30.02
C LYS A 1087 -36.19 -7.60 29.25
N LEU A 1088 -36.07 -8.93 29.38
CA LEU A 1088 -37.01 -9.91 28.82
C LEU A 1088 -37.96 -10.44 29.89
N THR A 1089 -39.21 -10.73 29.52
CA THR A 1089 -40.22 -11.41 30.35
C THR A 1089 -40.56 -12.79 29.78
N MET A 1090 -41.07 -13.71 30.61
CA MET A 1090 -41.47 -15.06 30.15
C MET A 1090 -42.52 -15.02 29.04
N GLU A 1091 -43.49 -14.10 29.15
CA GLU A 1091 -44.55 -13.86 28.15
C GLU A 1091 -43.98 -13.58 26.75
N GLN A 1092 -42.98 -12.69 26.65
CA GLN A 1092 -42.35 -12.32 25.38
C GLN A 1092 -41.61 -13.50 24.74
N ILE A 1093 -41.07 -14.42 25.55
CA ILE A 1093 -40.41 -15.64 25.04
C ILE A 1093 -41.46 -16.62 24.50
N ALA A 1094 -42.53 -16.89 25.27
CA ALA A 1094 -43.61 -17.76 24.85
C ALA A 1094 -44.31 -17.25 23.57
N GLU A 1095 -44.60 -15.95 23.50
CA GLU A 1095 -45.16 -15.31 22.30
C GLU A 1095 -44.25 -15.51 21.07
N LYS A 1096 -42.94 -15.39 21.23
CA LYS A 1096 -41.98 -15.58 20.11
C LYS A 1096 -41.84 -17.03 19.67
N ILE A 1097 -42.00 -17.99 20.57
CA ILE A 1097 -41.99 -19.42 20.22
C ILE A 1097 -43.29 -19.77 19.49
N ASN A 1098 -44.45 -19.40 20.03
CA ASN A 1098 -45.75 -19.62 19.38
C ASN A 1098 -45.83 -18.90 18.02
N ALA A 1099 -45.27 -17.69 17.89
CA ALA A 1099 -45.19 -17.00 16.59
C ALA A 1099 -44.19 -17.64 15.60
N GLY A 1100 -43.21 -18.40 16.08
CA GLY A 1100 -42.21 -19.08 15.25
C GLY A 1100 -42.64 -20.46 14.77
N PHE A 1101 -43.41 -21.19 15.58
CA PHE A 1101 -43.85 -22.58 15.32
C PHE A 1101 -45.37 -22.72 15.11
N GLY A 1102 -46.15 -21.66 15.29
CA GLY A 1102 -47.61 -21.70 15.13
C GLY A 1102 -48.30 -22.48 16.25
N ASP A 1103 -49.44 -23.09 15.93
CA ASP A 1103 -50.26 -23.92 16.84
C ASP A 1103 -49.71 -25.36 17.00
N ASP A 1104 -48.57 -25.68 16.37
CA ASP A 1104 -47.92 -27.00 16.44
C ASP A 1104 -47.22 -27.24 17.80
N LEU A 1105 -46.94 -26.17 18.57
CA LEU A 1105 -46.35 -26.21 19.90
C LEU A 1105 -47.21 -25.43 20.90
N ASN A 1106 -47.50 -26.04 22.04
CA ASN A 1106 -48.09 -25.36 23.18
C ASN A 1106 -47.00 -25.02 24.22
N CYS A 1107 -46.88 -23.74 24.56
CA CYS A 1107 -45.91 -23.21 25.51
C CYS A 1107 -46.60 -22.71 26.78
N ILE A 1108 -46.22 -23.26 27.93
CA ILE A 1108 -46.71 -22.87 29.25
C ILE A 1108 -45.52 -22.41 30.09
N PHE A 1109 -45.64 -21.28 30.75
CA PHE A 1109 -44.59 -20.68 31.59
C PHE A 1109 -45.13 -20.39 32.98
N ASN A 1110 -44.22 -20.23 33.94
CA ASN A 1110 -44.53 -19.68 35.25
C ASN A 1110 -44.23 -18.16 35.33
N ASP A 1111 -44.75 -17.50 36.36
CA ASP A 1111 -44.58 -16.06 36.57
C ASP A 1111 -43.11 -15.65 36.74
N ASP A 1112 -42.76 -14.44 36.26
CA ASP A 1112 -41.46 -13.77 36.46
C ASP A 1112 -41.06 -13.60 37.95
N ASN A 1113 -42.03 -13.79 38.87
CA ASN A 1113 -41.84 -13.75 40.32
C ASN A 1113 -41.33 -15.07 40.93
N ALA A 1114 -41.43 -16.20 40.21
CA ALA A 1114 -41.00 -17.50 40.69
C ALA A 1114 -39.49 -17.58 40.94
N GLU A 1115 -39.06 -18.47 41.85
CA GLU A 1115 -37.64 -18.64 42.18
C GLU A 1115 -36.85 -19.20 40.99
N LYS A 1116 -37.41 -20.20 40.30
CA LYS A 1116 -36.95 -20.70 39.01
C LYS A 1116 -37.86 -20.20 37.90
N LEU A 1117 -37.29 -19.67 36.82
CA LEU A 1117 -38.03 -19.36 35.60
C LEU A 1117 -38.08 -20.62 34.73
N VAL A 1118 -39.28 -21.15 34.48
CA VAL A 1118 -39.51 -22.45 33.85
C VAL A 1118 -40.49 -22.30 32.69
N LEU A 1119 -40.06 -22.77 31.52
CA LEU A 1119 -40.89 -22.86 30.32
C LEU A 1119 -41.08 -24.34 29.96
N ARG A 1120 -42.34 -24.74 29.76
CA ARG A 1120 -42.79 -26.07 29.37
C ARG A 1120 -43.33 -26.02 27.95
N ILE A 1121 -42.79 -26.85 27.06
CA ILE A 1121 -43.20 -26.93 25.65
C ILE A 1121 -43.66 -28.35 25.37
N ARG A 1122 -44.87 -28.50 24.83
CA ARG A 1122 -45.43 -29.79 24.35
C ARG A 1122 -45.86 -29.64 22.89
N ILE A 1123 -45.75 -30.73 22.14
CA ILE A 1123 -46.19 -30.78 20.73
C ILE A 1123 -47.71 -30.96 20.68
N MET A 1124 -48.39 -30.23 19.80
CA MET A 1124 -49.80 -30.40 19.48
C MET A 1124 -49.95 -31.32 18.27
N ASN A 1125 -50.72 -32.39 18.42
CA ASN A 1125 -51.03 -33.32 17.34
C ASN A 1125 -52.18 -32.76 16.49
N SER A 1126 -51.97 -32.69 15.17
CA SER A 1126 -53.00 -32.49 14.16
C SER A 1126 -53.57 -33.83 13.69
N ASP A 1127 -54.86 -33.89 13.36
CA ASP A 1127 -55.52 -35.14 12.94
C ASP A 1127 -55.02 -35.71 11.60
N GLU A 1128 -54.33 -34.92 10.78
CA GLU A 1128 -53.79 -35.36 9.49
C GLU A 1128 -52.55 -36.27 9.62
N ASN A 1129 -51.80 -36.22 10.73
CA ASN A 1129 -50.55 -36.96 10.89
C ASN A 1129 -50.72 -38.46 11.22
N LYS A 1130 -51.94 -38.94 11.44
CA LYS A 1130 -52.25 -40.35 11.76
C LYS A 1130 -51.91 -41.37 10.66
N MET A 1131 -51.45 -40.95 9.48
CA MET A 1131 -51.06 -41.84 8.37
C MET A 1131 -49.54 -41.95 8.11
N GLN A 1132 -48.67 -41.32 8.89
CA GLN A 1132 -47.20 -41.42 8.71
C GLN A 1132 -46.41 -41.99 9.90
N GLU A 1133 -47.06 -42.67 10.85
CA GLU A 1133 -46.37 -43.44 11.91
C GLU A 1133 -45.72 -44.76 11.40
N VAL A 1134 -44.90 -44.70 10.35
CA VAL A 1134 -43.96 -45.77 9.97
C VAL A 1134 -42.65 -45.16 9.46
N ASN A 1135 -41.89 -44.50 10.35
CA ASN A 1135 -40.41 -44.45 10.36
C ASN A 1135 -39.91 -43.55 11.51
N GLY A 1136 -39.35 -44.16 12.57
CA GLY A 1136 -38.93 -43.47 13.79
C GLY A 1136 -37.62 -42.67 13.71
N THR A 1137 -37.49 -41.74 12.75
CA THR A 1137 -36.28 -40.91 12.56
C THR A 1137 -36.53 -39.41 12.38
N GLN A 1138 -37.78 -38.93 12.40
CA GLN A 1138 -38.07 -37.49 12.25
C GLN A 1138 -37.89 -36.66 13.53
N ALA A 1139 -38.09 -37.23 14.72
CA ALA A 1139 -38.05 -36.49 15.99
C ALA A 1139 -36.66 -35.92 16.35
N GLU A 1140 -35.56 -36.60 15.99
CA GLU A 1140 -34.18 -36.12 16.19
C GLU A 1140 -33.81 -34.99 15.22
N ILE A 1141 -34.45 -34.93 14.04
CA ILE A 1141 -34.16 -33.90 13.03
C ILE A 1141 -34.79 -32.57 13.45
N TYR A 1142 -36.07 -32.58 13.86
CA TYR A 1142 -36.77 -31.36 14.29
C TYR A 1142 -36.17 -30.73 15.55
N THR A 1143 -35.74 -31.52 16.54
CA THR A 1143 -35.08 -30.97 17.74
C THR A 1143 -33.73 -30.32 17.42
N SER A 1144 -32.98 -30.86 16.45
CA SER A 1144 -31.72 -30.26 16.00
C SER A 1144 -31.88 -28.90 15.29
N ASP A 1145 -33.03 -28.63 14.66
CA ASP A 1145 -33.34 -27.34 14.04
C ASP A 1145 -33.81 -26.29 15.09
N ILE A 1146 -34.41 -26.72 16.22
CA ILE A 1146 -34.87 -25.85 17.31
C ILE A 1146 -33.69 -25.26 18.11
N GLU A 1147 -32.59 -25.99 18.30
CA GLU A 1147 -31.40 -25.47 19.00
C GLU A 1147 -30.52 -24.54 18.15
N ASN A 1148 -30.67 -24.55 16.82
CA ASN A 1148 -29.77 -23.89 15.87
C ASN A 1148 -30.34 -22.64 15.19
N ARG A 1149 -31.60 -22.25 15.48
CA ARG A 1149 -32.24 -21.03 14.98
C ARG A 1149 -32.56 -20.02 16.09
#